data_AF-A0A8H4BFY3-F1
#
_entry.id   AF-A0A8H4BFY3-F1
#
_cell.length_a   1.000
_cell.length_b   1.000
_cell.length_c   1.000
_cell.angle_alpha   90.00
_cell.angle_beta   90.00
_cell.angle_gamma   90.00
#
_symmetry.space_group_name_H-M   'P 1'
#
loop_
_entity.id
_entity.type
_entity.pdbx_description
1 polymer ?
#
loop_
_entity_poly.entity_id
_entity_poly.type
_entity_poly.pdbx_seq_one_letter_code
_entity_poly.pdbx_strand_id
1 'polypeptide(L)'
;MSWLHSPKKFIKFVLIFVLATAFLLYLLPNSYAKIATKKTDSNADDHTSAPVVRKTETLEFNTTWDHDQNPWVITESIYNSTNSNQLDFLQRLTTYTTKGHDYDTLYTTQPSDAADQSVTIILPIYSKDALSKLDVISSWTSNVDYQISVICSSQLKAQIDEKLQDQQVKITVIDRSTITTSASSSTFALGTAGASIWLQLLSQNDIDTDYVYVMDESTPLTTSSLSELDYLFRVNQLDDYKNAFIGTKALVLAPNQETATDNFCLPVNSHLPNDISQPADMLLGAWLLNKSWLPYVMTDMSLDALKLPLGYYLSLNLNRHLSIPTIALPLPPDAQQTNSNKLLCEKAQEQWISNAEWRGLVAKNRFPTALQYRFLSESGVLVVAHGAKQLISLYPLLCRFKKYPAHLAIMGSDIDGDTVRNALLETNCHDNVQVHDFSQMREHTEDASIGMLVKTIQPRILIQVKSNDAMYYALQAMAEAHQVTEIGLPEKEIVHALWISDLSLDALTYWNTIRIKLVVITDRRPHSLSRLLQSAAKSTYVGDQVDLMIHMEQSADRVTRMLVNSFLWRQGQKMVRHRIRKGGLMPAIVESWYPSNNDEYAVLLEDDIEVSPLFYVWSKYAILKYRYSGNREAYRLMYGISLYAPRNLELPPAGRVTFDPNSVLLPAGYPEHIPYASQVPCSWGGVYFPEHWREFHTYLVRRLEDLNLPKDHQQRLISVPGSRSDKWKKSWKKYFIELVYLRTYLMLYPNFQEFEAFSTNHVEFGTHVKSEKRQSVIGTFMVPLMQRDTILSQLPNSSLPLFEDLPVLDLWGQLQTVDGLEAIASKYHKHVSTCPRTYGTFDPLEFFCVVDGPPDPLQQFPMSPKKPKPPVLIKDAVQPIQYNYVYDYTEEQEEQARNDMLAFGPKPIDVAQLPTVEERFSIKDDEMLDLENDLDTLNRLYLKLNPENLDFLEDEKMEMGDEEEDTVEEEEDEDLEDEEEEVDM
;
A
#
# COMPACT_ATOMS: atom_id res chain seq x y z
N MET A 1 36.93 -25.19 10.05
CA MET A 1 36.97 -26.65 10.23
C MET A 1 38.38 -27.13 10.63
N SER A 2 38.78 -27.02 11.91
CA SER A 2 39.96 -27.77 12.42
C SER A 2 39.84 -28.16 13.91
N TRP A 3 38.60 -28.27 14.43
CA TRP A 3 38.35 -28.40 15.88
C TRP A 3 37.72 -29.75 16.31
N LEU A 4 37.91 -30.82 15.52
CA LEU A 4 37.21 -32.11 15.71
C LEU A 4 38.12 -33.35 15.66
N HIS A 5 39.32 -33.30 16.22
CA HIS A 5 40.21 -34.48 16.32
C HIS A 5 40.61 -34.89 17.74
N SER A 6 39.75 -34.66 18.74
CA SER A 6 39.93 -35.24 20.07
C SER A 6 38.68 -35.96 20.57
N PRO A 7 38.69 -37.31 20.63
CA PRO A 7 37.55 -38.09 21.10
C PRO A 7 37.18 -37.79 22.57
N LYS A 8 38.13 -37.32 23.38
CA LYS A 8 37.88 -36.91 24.78
C LYS A 8 37.10 -35.59 24.91
N LYS A 9 37.18 -34.68 23.94
CA LYS A 9 36.43 -33.41 23.95
C LYS A 9 35.00 -33.58 23.43
N PHE A 10 34.80 -34.47 22.46
CA PHE A 10 33.47 -34.82 21.95
C PHE A 10 32.60 -35.49 23.03
N ILE A 11 33.17 -36.43 23.79
CA ILE A 11 32.45 -37.09 24.90
C ILE A 11 32.07 -36.09 26.01
N LYS A 12 32.94 -35.11 26.31
CA LYS A 12 32.62 -34.03 27.27
C LYS A 12 31.48 -33.14 26.78
N PHE A 13 31.42 -32.82 25.49
CA PHE A 13 30.37 -32.00 24.92
C PHE A 13 29.01 -32.72 24.92
N VAL A 14 29.00 -34.01 24.59
CA VAL A 14 27.79 -34.85 24.65
C VAL A 14 27.30 -35.01 26.09
N LEU A 15 28.19 -35.18 27.08
CA LEU A 15 27.79 -35.27 28.49
C LEU A 15 27.17 -33.97 29.02
N ILE A 16 27.72 -32.81 28.63
CA ILE A 16 27.19 -31.49 29.03
C ILE A 16 25.82 -31.25 28.39
N PHE A 17 25.64 -31.65 27.14
CA PHE A 17 24.37 -31.50 26.44
C PHE A 17 23.27 -32.38 27.04
N VAL A 18 23.59 -33.65 27.37
CA VAL A 18 22.64 -34.59 28.00
C VAL A 18 22.26 -34.15 29.42
N LEU A 19 23.21 -33.62 30.20
CA LEU A 19 22.93 -33.09 31.54
C LEU A 19 22.10 -31.80 31.51
N ALA A 20 22.31 -30.93 30.52
CA ALA A 20 21.51 -29.71 30.36
C ALA A 20 20.06 -30.02 29.96
N THR A 21 19.84 -31.02 29.10
CA THR A 21 18.48 -31.46 28.71
C THR A 21 17.74 -32.16 29.85
N ALA A 22 18.44 -32.90 30.71
CA ALA A 22 17.84 -33.55 31.88
C ALA A 22 17.43 -32.55 32.96
N PHE A 23 18.12 -31.40 33.07
CA PHE A 23 17.82 -30.36 34.05
C PHE A 23 16.61 -29.49 33.64
N LEU A 24 16.39 -29.28 32.33
CA LEU A 24 15.20 -28.56 31.83
C LEU A 24 13.90 -29.36 31.96
N LEU A 25 13.96 -30.69 31.93
CA LEU A 25 12.78 -31.56 32.09
C LEU A 25 12.30 -31.71 33.55
N TYR A 26 13.10 -31.27 34.53
CA TYR A 26 12.78 -31.39 35.97
C TYR A 26 12.10 -30.14 36.58
N LEU A 27 11.95 -29.05 35.81
CA LEU A 27 11.45 -27.75 36.29
C LEU A 27 10.08 -27.33 35.76
N LEU A 28 9.31 -28.23 35.14
CA LEU A 28 7.92 -27.96 34.77
C LEU A 28 6.94 -28.55 35.81
N PRO A 29 6.12 -27.74 36.50
CA PRO A 29 5.05 -28.26 37.33
C PRO A 29 3.86 -28.72 36.48
N ASN A 30 3.57 -30.02 36.57
CA ASN A 30 2.31 -30.63 36.15
C ASN A 30 1.15 -30.08 36.99
N SER A 31 0.09 -29.58 36.37
CA SER A 31 -1.24 -29.53 36.97
C SER A 31 -2.33 -29.52 35.90
N TYR A 32 -2.93 -30.69 35.69
CA TYR A 32 -4.13 -30.92 34.90
C TYR A 32 -5.39 -30.43 35.61
N ALA A 33 -6.41 -30.14 34.80
CA ALA A 33 -7.72 -29.57 35.07
C ALA A 33 -8.54 -30.17 36.24
N LYS A 34 -9.31 -29.30 36.91
CA LYS A 34 -10.57 -29.63 37.59
C LYS A 34 -11.63 -28.60 37.24
N ILE A 35 -12.66 -29.07 36.53
CA ILE A 35 -13.92 -28.38 36.26
C ILE A 35 -14.68 -28.21 37.58
N ALA A 36 -15.07 -26.97 37.90
CA ALA A 36 -16.05 -26.69 38.95
C ALA A 36 -16.95 -25.53 38.50
N THR A 37 -18.19 -25.87 38.20
CA THR A 37 -19.32 -24.96 38.03
C THR A 37 -19.62 -24.20 39.33
N LYS A 38 -19.72 -22.86 39.28
CA LYS A 38 -20.44 -22.09 40.29
C LYS A 38 -21.01 -20.79 39.71
N LYS A 39 -22.33 -20.65 39.85
CA LYS A 39 -23.11 -19.41 39.71
C LYS A 39 -22.66 -18.36 40.72
N THR A 40 -22.68 -17.09 40.34
CA THR A 40 -22.96 -15.95 41.24
C THR A 40 -23.47 -14.74 40.46
N ASP A 41 -24.53 -14.15 41.02
CA ASP A 41 -25.25 -12.95 40.60
C ASP A 41 -24.49 -11.63 40.88
N SER A 42 -24.90 -10.62 40.10
CA SER A 42 -25.12 -9.19 40.43
C SER A 42 -23.98 -8.21 40.74
N ASN A 43 -23.98 -7.14 39.92
CA ASN A 43 -23.76 -5.71 40.16
C ASN A 43 -22.44 -5.19 40.76
N ALA A 44 -21.67 -4.46 39.93
CA ALA A 44 -21.15 -3.12 40.23
C ALA A 44 -20.62 -2.45 38.95
N ASP A 45 -21.04 -1.20 38.73
CA ASP A 45 -20.61 -0.30 37.65
C ASP A 45 -19.12 0.10 37.79
N ASP A 46 -18.36 0.06 36.69
CA ASP A 46 -17.21 0.95 36.52
C ASP A 46 -16.94 1.23 35.03
N HIS A 47 -16.84 2.51 34.69
CA HIS A 47 -16.66 3.01 33.33
C HIS A 47 -15.20 2.91 32.92
N THR A 48 -14.86 1.91 32.10
CA THR A 48 -13.63 1.88 31.31
C THR A 48 -13.96 1.47 29.88
N SER A 49 -13.83 2.40 28.95
CA SER A 49 -13.91 2.13 27.50
C SER A 49 -12.65 1.40 27.07
N ALA A 50 -12.67 0.07 27.17
CA ALA A 50 -11.69 -0.79 26.52
C ALA A 50 -11.82 -0.63 24.99
N PRO A 51 -10.72 -0.75 24.22
CA PRO A 51 -10.80 -0.82 22.76
C PRO A 51 -11.66 -2.03 22.42
N VAL A 52 -12.72 -1.80 21.65
CA VAL A 52 -13.57 -2.86 21.13
C VAL A 52 -12.72 -3.67 20.16
N VAL A 53 -11.96 -4.63 20.67
CA VAL A 53 -11.61 -5.82 19.90
C VAL A 53 -12.95 -6.47 19.64
N ARG A 54 -13.56 -6.15 18.49
CA ARG A 54 -14.65 -6.95 17.95
C ARG A 54 -14.08 -8.36 17.92
N LYS A 55 -14.53 -9.21 18.84
CA LYS A 55 -14.50 -10.64 18.59
C LYS A 55 -15.31 -10.79 17.32
N THR A 56 -14.64 -10.90 16.19
CA THR A 56 -15.24 -11.51 15.02
C THR A 56 -15.64 -12.87 15.54
N GLU A 57 -16.93 -13.04 15.81
CA GLU A 57 -17.51 -14.35 16.01
C GLU A 57 -16.95 -15.17 14.85
N THR A 58 -16.26 -16.26 15.20
CA THR A 58 -16.00 -17.34 14.24
C THR A 58 -17.28 -17.49 13.44
N LEU A 59 -17.22 -17.21 12.13
CA LEU A 59 -18.34 -17.35 11.20
C LEU A 59 -18.84 -18.79 11.30
N GLU A 60 -19.66 -19.08 12.29
CA GLU A 60 -20.51 -20.26 12.30
C GLU A 60 -21.48 -19.99 11.16
N PHE A 61 -21.26 -20.68 10.04
CA PHE A 61 -22.10 -20.61 8.86
C PHE A 61 -23.47 -21.18 9.21
N ASN A 62 -24.30 -20.39 9.90
CA ASN A 62 -25.70 -20.68 10.05
C ASN A 62 -26.37 -20.40 8.70
N THR A 63 -26.43 -21.42 7.86
CA THR A 63 -27.08 -21.38 6.54
C THR A 63 -28.60 -21.34 6.65
N THR A 64 -29.16 -21.48 7.86
CA THR A 64 -30.61 -21.34 8.06
C THR A 64 -31.00 -19.87 8.05
N TRP A 65 -31.89 -19.53 7.12
CA TRP A 65 -32.52 -18.22 7.07
C TRP A 65 -33.40 -18.03 8.32
N ASP A 66 -33.14 -16.96 9.05
CA ASP A 66 -33.91 -16.52 10.21
C ASP A 66 -34.25 -15.04 10.01
N HIS A 67 -35.53 -14.70 10.03
CA HIS A 67 -36.00 -13.33 9.87
C HIS A 67 -35.40 -12.35 10.89
N ASP A 68 -35.08 -12.82 12.09
CA ASP A 68 -34.62 -11.96 13.19
C ASP A 68 -33.08 -11.86 13.25
N GLN A 69 -32.35 -12.91 12.85
CA GLN A 69 -30.88 -12.98 12.95
C GLN A 69 -30.15 -12.87 11.60
N ASN A 70 -30.79 -13.25 10.49
CA ASN A 70 -30.20 -13.29 9.14
C ASN A 70 -31.29 -12.94 8.08
N PRO A 71 -31.71 -11.67 7.98
CA PRO A 71 -32.79 -11.27 7.10
C PRO A 71 -32.49 -11.61 5.64
N TRP A 72 -33.54 -11.89 4.86
CA TRP A 72 -33.37 -12.27 3.45
C TRP A 72 -32.71 -11.14 2.63
N VAL A 73 -33.14 -9.90 2.90
CA VAL A 73 -32.52 -8.68 2.34
C VAL A 73 -31.47 -8.18 3.31
N ILE A 74 -30.25 -8.00 2.82
CA ILE A 74 -29.07 -7.62 3.59
C ILE A 74 -28.93 -6.10 3.56
N THR A 75 -29.03 -5.49 4.75
CA THR A 75 -28.86 -4.05 4.94
C THR A 75 -27.39 -3.65 5.09
N GLU A 76 -26.56 -4.52 5.66
CA GLU A 76 -25.11 -4.31 5.83
C GLU A 76 -24.35 -5.15 4.80
N SER A 77 -24.36 -4.69 3.55
CA SER A 77 -23.69 -5.34 2.43
C SER A 77 -22.62 -4.40 1.84
N ILE A 78 -21.51 -4.95 1.34
CA ILE A 78 -20.50 -4.18 0.60
C ILE A 78 -21.12 -3.38 -0.55
N TYR A 79 -22.19 -3.90 -1.13
CA TYR A 79 -22.92 -3.34 -2.27
C TYR A 79 -23.88 -2.19 -1.92
N ASN A 80 -24.15 -1.95 -0.62
CA ASN A 80 -25.02 -0.84 -0.20
C ASN A 80 -24.26 0.49 -0.06
N SER A 81 -22.93 0.45 0.11
CA SER A 81 -22.08 1.64 0.32
C SER A 81 -21.73 2.38 -0.98
N THR A 82 -21.77 1.68 -2.11
CA THR A 82 -21.45 2.19 -3.44
C THR A 82 -22.74 2.53 -4.20
N ASN A 83 -23.23 3.78 -4.10
CA ASN A 83 -24.35 4.30 -4.91
C ASN A 83 -25.43 3.25 -5.28
N SER A 84 -26.15 2.72 -4.29
CA SER A 84 -27.20 1.69 -4.47
C SER A 84 -28.29 2.05 -5.50
N ASN A 85 -28.35 3.33 -5.91
CA ASN A 85 -29.20 3.85 -6.97
C ASN A 85 -28.67 3.61 -8.41
N GLN A 86 -27.44 3.10 -8.59
CA GLN A 86 -26.86 2.79 -9.91
C GLN A 86 -26.95 1.31 -10.29
N LEU A 87 -27.14 0.41 -9.31
CA LEU A 87 -27.27 -1.03 -9.58
C LEU A 87 -28.65 -1.35 -10.14
N ASP A 88 -28.70 -2.19 -11.18
CA ASP A 88 -29.97 -2.69 -11.72
C ASP A 88 -30.66 -3.67 -10.76
N PHE A 89 -31.92 -4.02 -11.05
CA PHE A 89 -32.69 -4.93 -10.19
C PHE A 89 -32.01 -6.29 -10.00
N LEU A 90 -31.47 -6.89 -11.07
CA LEU A 90 -30.83 -8.21 -11.02
C LEU A 90 -29.55 -8.19 -10.19
N GLN A 91 -28.73 -7.15 -10.33
CA GLN A 91 -27.53 -6.96 -9.51
C GLN A 91 -27.90 -6.86 -8.03
N ARG A 92 -28.94 -6.09 -7.69
CA ARG A 92 -29.43 -6.00 -6.31
C ARG A 92 -30.00 -7.32 -5.81
N LEU A 93 -30.67 -8.08 -6.68
CA LEU A 93 -31.20 -9.41 -6.33
C LEU A 93 -30.07 -10.41 -6.06
N THR A 94 -29.03 -10.45 -6.91
CA THR A 94 -27.86 -11.34 -6.76
C THR A 94 -27.01 -11.04 -5.53
N THR A 95 -26.98 -9.77 -5.11
CA THR A 95 -26.27 -9.31 -3.92
C THR A 95 -27.14 -9.32 -2.66
N TYR A 96 -28.38 -9.79 -2.77
CA TYR A 96 -29.38 -9.83 -1.69
C TYR A 96 -29.68 -8.46 -1.07
N THR A 97 -29.48 -7.37 -1.80
CA THR A 97 -29.80 -6.00 -1.35
C THR A 97 -31.24 -5.61 -1.69
N THR A 98 -31.96 -6.45 -2.44
CA THR A 98 -33.40 -6.31 -2.68
C THR A 98 -34.13 -7.65 -2.60
N LYS A 99 -35.45 -7.61 -2.37
CA LYS A 99 -36.31 -8.79 -2.34
C LYS A 99 -36.77 -9.13 -3.76
N GLY A 100 -36.74 -10.40 -4.13
CA GLY A 100 -37.33 -10.87 -5.38
C GLY A 100 -38.86 -10.84 -5.37
N HIS A 101 -39.46 -10.94 -6.56
CA HIS A 101 -40.92 -10.96 -6.71
C HIS A 101 -41.53 -12.33 -6.38
N ASP A 102 -42.77 -12.31 -5.89
CA ASP A 102 -43.57 -13.51 -5.70
C ASP A 102 -44.26 -13.95 -7.00
N TYR A 103 -44.87 -15.15 -6.97
CA TYR A 103 -45.54 -15.73 -8.13
C TYR A 103 -46.66 -14.84 -8.67
N ASP A 104 -47.51 -14.30 -7.80
CA ASP A 104 -48.68 -13.50 -8.20
C ASP A 104 -48.25 -12.20 -8.89
N THR A 105 -47.20 -11.55 -8.37
CA THR A 105 -46.60 -10.35 -8.97
C THR A 105 -46.06 -10.67 -10.36
N LEU A 106 -45.27 -11.74 -10.50
CA LEU A 106 -44.68 -12.13 -11.80
C LEU A 106 -45.73 -12.56 -12.82
N TYR A 107 -46.81 -13.21 -12.39
CA TYR A 107 -47.86 -13.70 -13.27
C TYR A 107 -48.79 -12.58 -13.77
N THR A 108 -49.06 -11.58 -12.93
CA THR A 108 -50.02 -10.50 -13.25
C THR A 108 -49.40 -9.30 -13.96
N THR A 109 -48.09 -9.10 -13.82
CA THR A 109 -47.38 -7.98 -14.46
C THR A 109 -47.39 -8.14 -15.99
N GLN A 110 -47.75 -7.07 -16.69
CA GLN A 110 -47.76 -7.04 -18.16
C GLN A 110 -46.39 -6.58 -18.68
N PRO A 111 -45.84 -7.25 -19.71
CA PRO A 111 -44.59 -6.81 -20.34
C PRO A 111 -44.78 -5.46 -21.03
N SER A 112 -43.72 -4.64 -21.02
CA SER A 112 -43.69 -3.30 -21.59
C SER A 112 -43.74 -3.32 -23.13
N ASP A 113 -43.08 -4.30 -23.75
CA ASP A 113 -43.10 -4.57 -25.20
C ASP A 113 -43.43 -6.05 -25.45
N ALA A 114 -44.69 -6.36 -25.77
CA ALA A 114 -45.08 -7.71 -26.18
C ALA A 114 -44.66 -7.95 -27.64
N ALA A 115 -43.47 -8.52 -27.84
CA ALA A 115 -43.03 -8.96 -29.16
C ALA A 115 -43.59 -10.35 -29.48
N ASP A 116 -44.14 -10.52 -30.69
CA ASP A 116 -44.46 -11.84 -31.24
C ASP A 116 -43.15 -12.60 -31.50
N GLN A 117 -42.79 -13.48 -30.57
CA GLN A 117 -41.54 -14.22 -30.59
C GLN A 117 -41.84 -15.73 -30.61
N SER A 118 -41.05 -16.47 -31.39
CA SER A 118 -41.21 -17.91 -31.58
C SER A 118 -40.19 -18.72 -30.77
N VAL A 119 -40.55 -19.95 -30.40
CA VAL A 119 -39.71 -20.85 -29.59
C VAL A 119 -39.48 -22.20 -30.30
N THR A 120 -38.24 -22.66 -30.36
CA THR A 120 -37.93 -24.05 -30.73
C THR A 120 -37.84 -24.90 -29.46
N ILE A 121 -38.76 -25.86 -29.31
CA ILE A 121 -38.75 -26.83 -28.20
C ILE A 121 -37.89 -28.03 -28.61
N ILE A 122 -36.84 -28.32 -27.84
CA ILE A 122 -35.96 -29.47 -28.05
C ILE A 122 -36.31 -30.57 -27.06
N LEU A 123 -36.66 -31.74 -27.60
CA LEU A 123 -37.01 -32.93 -26.83
C LEU A 123 -36.00 -34.08 -27.12
N PRO A 124 -35.01 -34.29 -26.24
CA PRO A 124 -34.12 -35.44 -26.33
C PRO A 124 -34.84 -36.73 -25.89
N ILE A 125 -34.82 -37.75 -26.74
CA ILE A 125 -35.39 -39.08 -26.53
C ILE A 125 -34.35 -40.13 -26.92
N TYR A 126 -33.58 -40.62 -25.95
CA TYR A 126 -32.52 -41.59 -26.17
C TYR A 126 -32.89 -42.99 -25.69
N SER A 127 -33.82 -43.09 -24.75
CA SER A 127 -34.32 -44.32 -24.15
C SER A 127 -35.72 -44.71 -24.66
N LYS A 128 -36.04 -46.01 -24.59
CA LYS A 128 -37.40 -46.50 -24.93
C LYS A 128 -38.46 -46.00 -23.96
N ASP A 129 -38.12 -45.81 -22.70
CA ASP A 129 -39.06 -45.34 -21.67
C ASP A 129 -39.50 -43.89 -21.96
N ALA A 130 -38.61 -43.07 -22.54
CA ALA A 130 -38.90 -41.71 -22.96
C ALA A 130 -39.86 -41.60 -24.17
N LEU A 131 -40.15 -42.70 -24.90
CA LEU A 131 -41.13 -42.69 -26.00
C LEU A 131 -42.56 -42.39 -25.54
N SER A 132 -42.87 -42.62 -24.26
CA SER A 132 -44.16 -42.27 -23.65
C SER A 132 -44.37 -40.75 -23.58
N LYS A 133 -43.30 -39.95 -23.61
CA LYS A 133 -43.38 -38.48 -23.63
C LYS A 133 -44.07 -37.96 -24.89
N LEU A 134 -43.94 -38.65 -26.02
CA LEU A 134 -44.52 -38.24 -27.29
C LEU A 134 -46.06 -38.29 -27.28
N ASP A 135 -46.66 -39.13 -26.43
CA ASP A 135 -48.10 -39.30 -26.37
C ASP A 135 -48.82 -38.03 -25.85
N VAL A 136 -48.11 -37.22 -25.06
CA VAL A 136 -48.61 -35.98 -24.45
C VAL A 136 -48.60 -34.80 -25.42
N ILE A 137 -47.73 -34.82 -26.44
CA ILE A 137 -47.52 -33.70 -27.38
C ILE A 137 -48.80 -33.36 -28.15
N SER A 138 -49.64 -34.35 -28.44
CA SER A 138 -50.93 -34.14 -29.15
C SER A 138 -51.91 -33.25 -28.39
N SER A 139 -51.76 -33.15 -27.06
CA SER A 139 -52.66 -32.40 -26.17
C SER A 139 -52.14 -31.01 -25.80
N TRP A 140 -50.98 -30.63 -26.33
CA TRP A 140 -50.31 -29.38 -26.01
C TRP A 140 -51.01 -28.17 -26.62
N THR A 141 -51.23 -27.18 -25.78
CA THR A 141 -51.69 -25.85 -26.16
C THR A 141 -50.83 -24.83 -25.42
N SER A 142 -50.34 -23.82 -26.12
CA SER A 142 -49.53 -22.73 -25.57
C SER A 142 -49.96 -21.43 -26.25
N ASN A 143 -49.78 -20.31 -25.54
CA ASN A 143 -50.02 -18.98 -26.10
C ASN A 143 -48.83 -18.47 -26.92
N VAL A 144 -47.73 -19.22 -26.98
CA VAL A 144 -46.50 -18.88 -27.70
C VAL A 144 -46.43 -19.71 -28.98
N ASP A 145 -45.95 -19.14 -30.08
CA ASP A 145 -45.71 -19.91 -31.31
C ASP A 145 -44.49 -20.82 -31.13
N TYR A 146 -44.66 -22.13 -31.36
CA TYR A 146 -43.60 -23.11 -31.14
C TYR A 146 -43.46 -24.14 -32.26
N GLN A 147 -42.20 -24.53 -32.49
CA GLN A 147 -41.85 -25.70 -33.29
C GLN A 147 -41.11 -26.73 -32.43
N ILE A 148 -41.30 -28.01 -32.72
CA ILE A 148 -40.72 -29.09 -31.90
C ILE A 148 -39.62 -29.78 -32.69
N SER A 149 -38.45 -29.93 -32.08
CA SER A 149 -37.35 -30.74 -32.59
C SER A 149 -37.08 -31.91 -31.64
N VAL A 150 -37.36 -33.13 -32.10
CA VAL A 150 -37.10 -34.36 -31.34
C VAL A 150 -35.73 -34.89 -31.74
N ILE A 151 -34.83 -35.03 -30.76
CA ILE A 151 -33.49 -35.58 -30.98
C ILE A 151 -33.50 -37.02 -30.47
N CYS A 152 -33.20 -37.97 -31.35
CA CYS A 152 -33.30 -39.38 -31.00
C CYS A 152 -32.08 -40.21 -31.41
N SER A 153 -31.96 -41.40 -30.80
CA SER A 153 -31.02 -42.40 -31.28
C SER A 153 -31.48 -43.00 -32.61
N SER A 154 -30.54 -43.42 -33.46
CA SER A 154 -30.84 -43.98 -34.79
C SER A 154 -31.75 -45.22 -34.73
N GLN A 155 -31.72 -45.94 -33.60
CA GLN A 155 -32.55 -47.12 -33.35
C GLN A 155 -34.02 -46.77 -33.07
N LEU A 156 -34.30 -45.57 -32.56
CA LEU A 156 -35.64 -45.13 -32.17
C LEU A 156 -36.32 -44.28 -33.25
N LYS A 157 -35.56 -43.75 -34.22
CA LYS A 157 -36.06 -42.84 -35.26
C LYS A 157 -37.32 -43.36 -35.95
N ALA A 158 -37.31 -44.59 -36.44
CA ALA A 158 -38.46 -45.16 -37.15
C ALA A 158 -39.73 -45.25 -36.28
N GLN A 159 -39.58 -45.56 -34.98
CA GLN A 159 -40.71 -45.65 -34.04
C GLN A 159 -41.26 -44.26 -33.69
N ILE A 160 -40.39 -43.25 -33.67
CA ILE A 160 -40.74 -41.85 -33.40
C ILE A 160 -41.45 -41.25 -34.62
N ASP A 161 -40.93 -41.48 -35.83
CA ASP A 161 -41.55 -41.04 -37.08
C ASP A 161 -42.96 -41.64 -37.25
N GLU A 162 -43.15 -42.90 -36.89
CA GLU A 162 -44.47 -43.57 -36.91
C GLU A 162 -45.45 -42.98 -35.89
N LYS A 163 -45.00 -42.72 -34.65
CA LYS A 163 -45.84 -42.09 -33.61
C LYS A 163 -46.26 -40.66 -33.92
N LEU A 164 -45.48 -39.93 -34.75
CA LEU A 164 -45.68 -38.51 -35.02
C LEU A 164 -46.35 -38.20 -36.36
N GLN A 165 -46.71 -39.22 -37.16
CA GLN A 165 -47.29 -39.08 -38.49
C GLN A 165 -48.63 -38.31 -38.55
N ASP A 166 -49.42 -38.33 -37.47
CA ASP A 166 -50.77 -37.74 -37.40
C ASP A 166 -50.85 -36.42 -36.60
N GLN A 167 -49.71 -35.78 -36.29
CA GLN A 167 -49.67 -34.57 -35.47
C GLN A 167 -49.89 -33.29 -36.31
N GLN A 168 -50.70 -32.35 -35.82
CA GLN A 168 -50.95 -31.05 -36.48
C GLN A 168 -49.81 -30.02 -36.29
N VAL A 169 -48.78 -30.34 -35.51
CA VAL A 169 -47.67 -29.45 -35.16
C VAL A 169 -46.45 -29.72 -36.06
N LYS A 170 -45.69 -28.68 -36.42
CA LYS A 170 -44.42 -28.81 -37.17
C LYS A 170 -43.37 -29.49 -36.27
N ILE A 171 -43.15 -30.78 -36.48
CA ILE A 171 -42.18 -31.60 -35.73
C ILE A 171 -41.04 -32.04 -36.65
N THR A 172 -39.80 -31.76 -36.25
CA THR A 172 -38.58 -32.21 -36.92
C THR A 172 -37.88 -33.28 -36.10
N VAL A 173 -37.65 -34.46 -36.69
CA VAL A 173 -36.95 -35.57 -36.02
C VAL A 173 -35.50 -35.62 -36.50
N ILE A 174 -34.56 -35.44 -35.57
CA ILE A 174 -33.11 -35.37 -35.83
C ILE A 174 -32.43 -36.61 -35.26
N ASP A 175 -31.74 -37.34 -36.14
CA ASP A 175 -30.97 -38.52 -35.75
C ASP A 175 -29.61 -38.11 -35.17
N ARG A 176 -29.28 -38.61 -33.99
CA ARG A 176 -27.95 -38.48 -33.38
C ARG A 176 -26.79 -38.77 -34.34
N SER A 177 -26.92 -39.75 -35.24
CA SER A 177 -25.85 -40.15 -36.16
C SER A 177 -25.51 -39.09 -37.21
N THR A 178 -26.41 -38.14 -37.46
CA THR A 178 -26.21 -37.07 -38.46
C THR A 178 -25.36 -35.91 -37.94
N ILE A 179 -24.99 -35.94 -36.66
CA ILE A 179 -24.23 -34.88 -35.98
C ILE A 179 -22.77 -35.29 -35.99
N THR A 180 -21.93 -34.55 -36.74
CA THR A 180 -20.48 -34.79 -36.76
C THR A 180 -19.88 -34.40 -35.42
N THR A 181 -19.60 -35.39 -34.57
CA THR A 181 -18.92 -35.19 -33.29
C THR A 181 -17.44 -34.89 -33.52
N SER A 182 -17.02 -33.66 -33.24
CA SER A 182 -15.60 -33.25 -33.26
C SER A 182 -14.81 -33.72 -32.02
N ALA A 183 -15.50 -34.23 -30.99
CA ALA A 183 -14.87 -34.78 -29.78
C ALA A 183 -14.81 -36.32 -29.85
N SER A 184 -13.59 -36.83 -30.01
CA SER A 184 -13.25 -38.24 -29.97
C SER A 184 -13.63 -38.92 -28.64
N SER A 185 -14.43 -39.99 -28.71
CA SER A 185 -14.29 -41.23 -27.92
C SER A 185 -14.16 -41.17 -26.37
N SER A 186 -14.78 -40.24 -25.66
CA SER A 186 -15.00 -40.36 -24.20
C SER A 186 -16.49 -40.46 -23.87
N THR A 187 -16.91 -41.54 -23.21
CA THR A 187 -18.27 -41.73 -22.70
C THR A 187 -18.53 -40.78 -21.52
N PHE A 188 -19.01 -39.57 -21.79
CA PHE A 188 -19.48 -38.64 -20.75
C PHE A 188 -20.70 -39.23 -20.02
N ALA A 189 -20.80 -39.00 -18.71
CA ALA A 189 -21.94 -39.46 -17.91
C ALA A 189 -23.24 -38.75 -18.35
N LEU A 190 -24.37 -39.46 -18.29
CA LEU A 190 -25.68 -38.89 -18.61
C LEU A 190 -25.98 -37.66 -17.72
N GLY A 191 -26.54 -36.61 -18.33
CA GLY A 191 -26.85 -35.33 -17.65
C GLY A 191 -25.69 -34.32 -17.59
N THR A 192 -24.51 -34.68 -18.10
CA THR A 192 -23.38 -33.73 -18.27
C THR A 192 -23.48 -32.95 -19.58
N ALA A 193 -22.77 -31.82 -19.68
CA ALA A 193 -22.70 -31.03 -20.90
C ALA A 193 -22.13 -31.84 -22.09
N GLY A 194 -21.11 -32.66 -21.87
CA GLY A 194 -20.50 -33.53 -22.89
C GLY A 194 -21.42 -34.64 -23.41
N ALA A 195 -22.37 -35.09 -22.59
CA ALA A 195 -23.41 -36.04 -23.02
C ALA A 195 -24.59 -35.35 -23.73
N SER A 196 -24.66 -34.02 -23.67
CA SER A 196 -25.78 -33.21 -24.18
C SER A 196 -25.58 -32.86 -25.65
N ILE A 197 -25.91 -33.83 -26.51
CA ILE A 197 -25.69 -33.78 -27.97
C ILE A 197 -26.39 -32.60 -28.64
N TRP A 198 -27.52 -32.16 -28.07
CA TRP A 198 -28.25 -31.01 -28.57
C TRP A 198 -27.40 -29.73 -28.56
N LEU A 199 -26.47 -29.55 -27.60
CA LEU A 199 -25.56 -28.39 -27.59
C LEU A 199 -24.74 -28.33 -28.88
N GLN A 200 -24.27 -29.48 -29.37
CA GLN A 200 -23.48 -29.56 -30.61
C GLN A 200 -24.33 -29.28 -31.85
N LEU A 201 -25.61 -29.68 -31.84
CA LEU A 201 -26.56 -29.39 -32.92
C LEU A 201 -26.80 -27.89 -33.11
N LEU A 202 -26.90 -27.13 -32.03
CA LEU A 202 -27.15 -25.69 -32.11
C LEU A 202 -25.96 -24.92 -32.73
N SER A 203 -24.77 -25.53 -32.81
CA SER A 203 -23.62 -24.95 -33.52
C SER A 203 -23.67 -25.14 -35.04
N GLN A 204 -24.38 -26.17 -35.52
CA GLN A 204 -24.37 -26.62 -36.91
C GLN A 204 -25.65 -26.24 -37.68
N ASN A 205 -26.77 -26.08 -36.97
CA ASN A 205 -28.06 -25.74 -37.57
C ASN A 205 -28.46 -24.31 -37.21
N ASP A 206 -28.86 -23.52 -38.22
CA ASP A 206 -29.45 -22.20 -37.99
C ASP A 206 -30.86 -22.40 -37.41
N ILE A 207 -31.06 -22.02 -36.15
CA ILE A 207 -32.36 -22.09 -35.49
C ILE A 207 -33.18 -20.89 -35.95
N ASP A 208 -34.32 -21.11 -36.60
CA ASP A 208 -35.14 -20.01 -37.16
C ASP A 208 -35.84 -19.14 -36.10
N THR A 209 -35.88 -19.60 -34.84
CA THR A 209 -36.59 -18.93 -33.73
C THR A 209 -35.65 -18.14 -32.81
N ASP A 210 -36.19 -17.13 -32.12
CA ASP A 210 -35.43 -16.29 -31.18
C ASP A 210 -35.04 -17.00 -29.89
N TYR A 211 -35.83 -18.01 -29.49
CA TYR A 211 -35.61 -18.77 -28.26
C TYR A 211 -35.55 -20.28 -28.49
N VAL A 212 -34.81 -20.95 -27.61
CA VAL A 212 -34.69 -22.40 -27.55
C VAL A 212 -35.11 -22.85 -26.16
N TYR A 213 -36.11 -23.72 -26.09
CA TYR A 213 -36.53 -24.34 -24.85
C TYR A 213 -36.15 -25.81 -24.85
N VAL A 214 -35.21 -26.19 -24.00
CA VAL A 214 -34.70 -27.56 -23.91
C VAL A 214 -35.27 -28.22 -22.67
N MET A 215 -35.96 -29.35 -22.83
CA MET A 215 -36.37 -30.18 -21.71
C MET A 215 -35.43 -31.37 -21.59
N ASP A 216 -34.88 -31.61 -20.41
CA ASP A 216 -34.04 -32.78 -20.16
C ASP A 216 -34.82 -34.09 -20.37
N GLU A 217 -34.12 -35.15 -20.79
CA GLU A 217 -34.72 -36.47 -20.97
C GLU A 217 -35.29 -37.01 -19.65
N SER A 218 -34.72 -36.58 -18.52
CA SER A 218 -35.16 -37.02 -17.20
C SER A 218 -36.39 -36.28 -16.67
N THR A 219 -36.78 -35.16 -17.31
CA THR A 219 -37.91 -34.32 -16.90
C THR A 219 -39.24 -34.94 -17.35
N PRO A 220 -40.19 -35.22 -16.43
CA PRO A 220 -41.49 -35.75 -16.81
C PRO A 220 -42.27 -34.76 -17.70
N LEU A 221 -42.82 -35.25 -18.81
CA LEU A 221 -43.78 -34.48 -19.61
C LEU A 221 -45.19 -34.69 -19.05
N THR A 222 -45.90 -33.60 -18.78
CA THR A 222 -47.32 -33.57 -18.40
C THR A 222 -48.11 -32.74 -19.39
N THR A 223 -49.44 -32.85 -19.35
CA THR A 223 -50.34 -32.02 -20.17
C THR A 223 -50.19 -30.52 -19.87
N SER A 224 -49.66 -30.18 -18.69
CA SER A 224 -49.38 -28.80 -18.26
C SER A 224 -47.92 -28.37 -18.46
N SER A 225 -47.04 -29.17 -19.06
CA SER A 225 -45.62 -28.79 -19.21
C SER A 225 -45.40 -27.50 -20.00
N LEU A 226 -46.31 -27.13 -20.91
CA LEU A 226 -46.24 -25.86 -21.63
C LEU A 226 -46.72 -24.65 -20.83
N SER A 227 -47.50 -24.82 -19.75
CA SER A 227 -47.86 -23.70 -18.89
C SER A 227 -46.64 -23.14 -18.15
N GLU A 228 -45.64 -23.99 -17.88
CA GLU A 228 -44.35 -23.56 -17.34
C GLU A 228 -43.56 -22.76 -18.38
N LEU A 229 -43.56 -23.18 -19.65
CA LEU A 229 -42.93 -22.40 -20.74
C LEU A 229 -43.61 -21.04 -20.88
N ASP A 230 -44.95 -20.98 -20.90
CA ASP A 230 -45.70 -19.72 -20.96
C ASP A 230 -45.35 -18.78 -19.79
N TYR A 231 -45.16 -19.34 -18.58
CA TYR A 231 -44.74 -18.57 -17.41
C TYR A 231 -43.30 -18.05 -17.55
N LEU A 232 -42.34 -18.91 -17.90
CA LEU A 232 -40.95 -18.50 -18.11
C LEU A 232 -40.85 -17.43 -19.20
N PHE A 233 -41.56 -17.62 -20.31
CA PHE A 233 -41.54 -16.70 -21.44
C PHE A 233 -42.09 -15.32 -21.05
N ARG A 234 -43.22 -15.29 -20.34
CA ARG A 234 -43.80 -14.06 -19.80
C ARG A 234 -42.82 -13.32 -18.88
N VAL A 235 -42.21 -14.04 -17.93
CA VAL A 235 -41.26 -13.43 -16.99
C VAL A 235 -40.01 -12.90 -17.72
N ASN A 236 -39.54 -13.62 -18.74
CA ASN A 236 -38.42 -13.19 -19.56
C ASN A 236 -38.68 -11.90 -20.36
N GLN A 237 -39.93 -11.47 -20.50
CA GLN A 237 -40.29 -10.20 -21.13
C GLN A 237 -40.40 -9.04 -20.14
N LEU A 238 -40.31 -9.31 -18.84
CA LEU A 238 -40.31 -8.27 -17.81
C LEU A 238 -38.95 -7.57 -17.77
N ASP A 239 -38.97 -6.24 -17.63
CA ASP A 239 -37.76 -5.42 -17.60
C ASP A 239 -36.76 -5.87 -16.51
N ASP A 240 -37.28 -6.38 -15.39
CA ASP A 240 -36.50 -6.87 -14.26
C ASP A 240 -35.82 -8.23 -14.50
N TYR A 241 -36.28 -9.05 -15.47
CA TYR A 241 -35.77 -10.42 -15.68
C TYR A 241 -35.33 -10.71 -17.13
N LYS A 242 -35.51 -9.80 -18.08
CA LYS A 242 -35.17 -10.01 -19.50
C LYS A 242 -33.70 -10.35 -19.79
N ASN A 243 -32.81 -10.07 -18.84
CA ASN A 243 -31.38 -10.35 -18.90
C ASN A 243 -30.95 -11.40 -17.86
N ALA A 244 -31.85 -12.28 -17.42
CA ALA A 244 -31.57 -13.35 -16.46
C ALA A 244 -31.79 -14.74 -17.07
N PHE A 245 -30.98 -15.70 -16.65
CA PHE A 245 -31.24 -17.11 -16.94
C PHE A 245 -32.21 -17.66 -15.90
N ILE A 246 -33.48 -17.78 -16.29
CA ILE A 246 -34.59 -18.07 -15.37
C ILE A 246 -35.09 -19.51 -15.46
N GLY A 247 -35.52 -20.07 -14.34
CA GLY A 247 -36.16 -21.39 -14.28
C GLY A 247 -36.92 -21.61 -12.97
N THR A 248 -37.85 -22.55 -12.95
CA THR A 248 -38.71 -22.80 -11.77
C THR A 248 -38.15 -23.81 -10.78
N LYS A 249 -37.22 -24.67 -11.23
CA LYS A 249 -36.50 -25.61 -10.38
C LYS A 249 -35.01 -25.28 -10.44
N ALA A 250 -34.38 -25.22 -9.28
CA ALA A 250 -32.98 -24.84 -9.18
C ALA A 250 -32.26 -25.57 -8.06
N LEU A 251 -30.93 -25.57 -8.13
CA LEU A 251 -30.04 -25.98 -7.05
C LEU A 251 -29.18 -24.79 -6.63
N VAL A 252 -29.05 -24.61 -5.32
CA VAL A 252 -28.22 -23.60 -4.67
C VAL A 252 -27.15 -24.34 -3.86
N LEU A 253 -25.89 -24.00 -4.09
CA LEU A 253 -24.73 -24.65 -3.50
C LEU A 253 -24.33 -23.99 -2.19
N ALA A 254 -23.99 -24.81 -1.20
CA ALA A 254 -23.50 -24.34 0.08
C ALA A 254 -22.17 -23.57 -0.05
N PRO A 255 -21.94 -22.54 0.77
CA PRO A 255 -20.69 -21.77 0.76
C PRO A 255 -19.49 -22.55 1.33
N ASN A 256 -19.70 -23.42 2.32
CA ASN A 256 -18.69 -24.31 2.90
C ASN A 256 -18.95 -25.75 2.46
N GLN A 257 -17.93 -26.37 1.87
CA GLN A 257 -18.06 -27.65 1.16
C GLN A 257 -17.59 -28.86 1.99
N GLU A 258 -17.52 -28.72 3.32
CA GLU A 258 -17.02 -29.78 4.23
C GLU A 258 -17.98 -30.98 4.34
N THR A 259 -19.29 -30.76 4.13
CA THR A 259 -20.31 -31.82 4.14
C THR A 259 -21.21 -31.77 2.91
N ALA A 260 -21.36 -32.92 2.22
CA ALA A 260 -22.14 -33.05 0.99
C ALA A 260 -23.67 -32.86 1.15
N THR A 261 -24.15 -32.60 2.37
CA THR A 261 -25.58 -32.54 2.76
C THR A 261 -26.19 -31.14 2.70
N ASP A 262 -25.42 -30.12 2.33
CA ASP A 262 -25.79 -28.72 2.59
C ASP A 262 -26.29 -27.95 1.35
N ASN A 263 -26.46 -28.62 0.20
CA ASN A 263 -27.01 -28.00 -1.01
C ASN A 263 -28.56 -27.96 -0.98
N PHE A 264 -29.14 -26.86 -1.43
CA PHE A 264 -30.58 -26.60 -1.35
C PHE A 264 -31.24 -26.65 -2.73
N CYS A 265 -32.23 -27.52 -2.90
CA CYS A 265 -33.08 -27.56 -4.09
C CYS A 265 -34.30 -26.66 -3.90
N LEU A 266 -34.56 -25.78 -4.86
CA LEU A 266 -35.75 -24.96 -4.90
C LEU A 266 -36.77 -25.57 -5.88
N PRO A 267 -38.06 -25.70 -5.51
CA PRO A 267 -38.69 -25.30 -4.24
C PRO A 267 -38.81 -26.45 -3.19
N VAL A 268 -37.98 -27.49 -3.28
CA VAL A 268 -38.14 -28.72 -2.47
C VAL A 268 -37.73 -28.52 -1.00
N ASN A 269 -36.63 -27.80 -0.77
CA ASN A 269 -36.10 -27.53 0.57
C ASN A 269 -36.72 -26.24 1.14
N SER A 270 -37.18 -26.29 2.40
CA SER A 270 -37.83 -25.16 3.08
C SER A 270 -36.87 -24.27 3.87
N HIS A 271 -35.55 -24.52 3.79
CA HIS A 271 -34.53 -23.71 4.48
C HIS A 271 -34.28 -22.36 3.80
N LEU A 272 -34.68 -22.24 2.53
CA LEU A 272 -34.66 -21.00 1.75
C LEU A 272 -36.11 -20.58 1.43
N PRO A 273 -36.38 -19.28 1.22
CA PRO A 273 -37.71 -18.81 0.82
C PRO A 273 -38.15 -19.45 -0.50
N ASN A 274 -39.33 -20.07 -0.55
CA ASN A 274 -39.84 -20.73 -1.77
C ASN A 274 -40.91 -19.90 -2.51
N ASP A 275 -41.31 -18.78 -1.94
CA ASP A 275 -42.38 -17.89 -2.38
C ASP A 275 -41.87 -16.72 -3.24
N ILE A 276 -40.55 -16.52 -3.34
CA ILE A 276 -39.94 -15.42 -4.07
C ILE A 276 -38.87 -15.87 -5.07
N SER A 277 -38.62 -15.04 -6.08
CA SER A 277 -37.50 -15.24 -7.00
C SER A 277 -36.16 -15.02 -6.29
N GLN A 278 -35.16 -15.84 -6.55
CA GLN A 278 -33.85 -15.73 -5.90
C GLN A 278 -32.68 -16.21 -6.76
N PRO A 279 -31.45 -15.79 -6.46
CA PRO A 279 -30.26 -16.28 -7.13
C PRO A 279 -30.07 -17.79 -6.93
N ALA A 280 -29.55 -18.48 -7.94
CA ALA A 280 -29.22 -19.90 -7.87
C ALA A 280 -27.95 -20.23 -8.65
N ASP A 281 -27.34 -21.38 -8.37
CA ASP A 281 -26.11 -21.82 -9.05
C ASP A 281 -26.40 -22.64 -10.31
N MET A 282 -27.54 -23.33 -10.36
CA MET A 282 -28.02 -23.98 -11.58
C MET A 282 -29.52 -24.20 -11.64
N LEU A 283 -30.08 -24.18 -12.85
CA LEU A 283 -31.47 -24.56 -13.13
C LEU A 283 -31.57 -26.06 -13.46
N LEU A 284 -32.69 -26.67 -13.10
CA LEU A 284 -32.92 -28.11 -13.21
C LEU A 284 -34.01 -28.45 -14.22
N GLY A 285 -33.76 -29.48 -15.03
CA GLY A 285 -34.77 -30.18 -15.81
C GLY A 285 -35.22 -29.50 -17.10
N ALA A 286 -35.35 -28.18 -17.16
CA ALA A 286 -35.66 -27.47 -18.39
C ALA A 286 -35.01 -26.08 -18.42
N TRP A 287 -34.63 -25.62 -19.63
CA TRP A 287 -33.86 -24.40 -19.83
C TRP A 287 -34.40 -23.60 -21.00
N LEU A 288 -34.74 -22.33 -20.77
CA LEU A 288 -35.07 -21.36 -21.80
C LEU A 288 -33.83 -20.52 -22.13
N LEU A 289 -33.39 -20.57 -23.38
CA LEU A 289 -32.18 -19.91 -23.86
C LEU A 289 -32.52 -18.95 -24.99
N ASN A 290 -31.99 -17.73 -24.93
CA ASN A 290 -32.03 -16.82 -26.06
C ASN A 290 -31.01 -17.24 -27.12
N LYS A 291 -31.37 -17.18 -28.41
CA LYS A 291 -30.48 -17.55 -29.54
C LYS A 291 -29.15 -16.79 -29.48
N SER A 292 -29.15 -15.52 -29.05
CA SER A 292 -27.94 -14.70 -28.92
C SER A 292 -26.94 -15.22 -27.89
N TRP A 293 -27.37 -16.06 -26.94
CA TRP A 293 -26.50 -16.60 -25.88
C TRP A 293 -25.72 -17.84 -26.31
N LEU A 294 -26.21 -18.55 -27.33
CA LEU A 294 -25.68 -19.87 -27.73
C LEU A 294 -24.18 -19.87 -28.07
N PRO A 295 -23.62 -18.86 -28.78
CA PRO A 295 -22.18 -18.83 -29.05
C PRO A 295 -21.32 -18.76 -27.77
N TYR A 296 -21.80 -18.07 -26.75
CA TYR A 296 -21.08 -17.86 -25.49
C TYR A 296 -21.13 -19.08 -24.58
N VAL A 297 -22.26 -19.79 -24.56
CA VAL A 297 -22.41 -21.07 -23.86
C VAL A 297 -21.40 -22.10 -24.38
N MET A 298 -21.10 -22.08 -25.69
CA MET A 298 -20.17 -23.02 -26.33
C MET A 298 -18.71 -22.53 -26.35
N THR A 299 -18.37 -21.46 -25.63
CA THR A 299 -17.00 -20.93 -25.62
C THR A 299 -16.04 -21.84 -24.87
N ASP A 300 -16.45 -22.42 -23.73
CA ASP A 300 -15.65 -23.39 -22.97
C ASP A 300 -16.04 -24.83 -23.29
N MET A 301 -15.32 -25.45 -24.23
CA MET A 301 -15.48 -26.85 -24.62
C MET A 301 -14.36 -27.74 -24.07
N SER A 302 -13.71 -27.33 -22.97
CA SER A 302 -12.68 -28.13 -22.32
C SER A 302 -13.26 -29.44 -21.77
N LEU A 303 -12.42 -30.49 -21.69
CA LEU A 303 -12.85 -31.79 -21.17
C LEU A 303 -13.43 -31.69 -19.75
N ASP A 304 -12.88 -30.79 -18.93
CA ASP A 304 -13.34 -30.57 -17.55
C ASP A 304 -14.69 -29.85 -17.51
N ALA A 305 -14.89 -28.83 -18.35
CA ALA A 305 -16.17 -28.16 -18.46
C ALA A 305 -17.27 -29.09 -18.98
N LEU A 306 -16.95 -29.97 -19.93
CA LEU A 306 -17.90 -30.95 -20.49
C LEU A 306 -18.32 -32.04 -19.49
N LYS A 307 -17.58 -32.25 -18.41
CA LYS A 307 -17.96 -33.18 -17.33
C LYS A 307 -18.92 -32.56 -16.31
N LEU A 308 -19.15 -31.26 -16.36
CA LEU A 308 -20.07 -30.57 -15.45
C LEU A 308 -21.53 -30.94 -15.75
N PRO A 309 -22.42 -30.93 -14.74
CA PRO A 309 -23.86 -31.01 -14.97
C PRO A 309 -24.31 -29.91 -15.93
N LEU A 310 -25.20 -30.26 -16.85
CA LEU A 310 -25.61 -29.35 -17.92
C LEU A 310 -26.13 -28.00 -17.39
N GLY A 311 -27.02 -28.01 -16.39
CA GLY A 311 -27.57 -26.77 -15.82
C GLY A 311 -26.52 -25.84 -15.20
N TYR A 312 -25.50 -26.42 -14.55
CA TYR A 312 -24.38 -25.67 -13.98
C TYR A 312 -23.44 -25.14 -15.07
N TYR A 313 -23.15 -25.95 -16.09
CA TYR A 313 -22.37 -25.53 -17.25
C TYR A 313 -23.01 -24.32 -17.97
N LEU A 314 -24.32 -24.36 -18.20
CA LEU A 314 -25.06 -23.24 -18.81
C LEU A 314 -24.95 -21.99 -17.94
N SER A 315 -25.28 -22.11 -16.65
CA SER A 315 -25.25 -21.00 -15.68
C SER A 315 -23.87 -20.34 -15.59
N LEU A 316 -22.82 -21.17 -15.49
CA LEU A 316 -21.44 -20.70 -15.38
C LEU A 316 -20.99 -19.93 -16.63
N ASN A 317 -21.24 -20.46 -17.84
CA ASN A 317 -20.80 -19.81 -19.08
C ASN A 317 -21.58 -18.52 -19.36
N LEU A 318 -22.89 -18.50 -19.10
CA LEU A 318 -23.72 -17.31 -19.24
C LEU A 318 -23.26 -16.19 -18.30
N ASN A 319 -23.02 -16.51 -17.03
CA ASN A 319 -22.53 -15.52 -16.09
C ASN A 319 -21.12 -15.04 -16.46
N ARG A 320 -20.21 -15.96 -16.79
CA ARG A 320 -18.81 -15.65 -17.11
C ARG A 320 -18.66 -14.77 -18.35
N HIS A 321 -19.39 -15.06 -19.41
CA HIS A 321 -19.19 -14.41 -20.71
C HIS A 321 -20.16 -13.26 -20.98
N LEU A 322 -21.34 -13.28 -20.36
CA LEU A 322 -22.41 -12.29 -20.59
C LEU A 322 -22.85 -11.55 -19.32
N SER A 323 -22.30 -11.87 -18.14
CA SER A 323 -22.79 -11.36 -16.86
C SER A 323 -24.29 -11.60 -16.64
N ILE A 324 -24.83 -12.68 -17.23
CA ILE A 324 -26.23 -13.08 -17.07
C ILE A 324 -26.35 -13.96 -15.81
N PRO A 325 -27.07 -13.51 -14.76
CA PRO A 325 -27.22 -14.28 -13.54
C PRO A 325 -28.28 -15.37 -13.69
N THR A 326 -28.11 -16.45 -12.93
CA THR A 326 -29.10 -17.53 -12.84
C THR A 326 -30.08 -17.25 -11.70
N ILE A 327 -31.38 -17.24 -12.02
CA ILE A 327 -32.45 -16.89 -11.09
C ILE A 327 -33.50 -18.01 -11.05
N ALA A 328 -33.76 -18.51 -9.84
CA ALA A 328 -34.88 -19.39 -9.57
C ALA A 328 -36.17 -18.57 -9.40
N LEU A 329 -37.24 -18.96 -10.10
CA LEU A 329 -38.55 -18.33 -10.01
C LEU A 329 -39.47 -19.10 -9.06
N PRO A 330 -40.37 -18.41 -8.34
CA PRO A 330 -41.32 -19.05 -7.45
C PRO A 330 -42.40 -19.79 -8.24
N LEU A 331 -42.92 -20.85 -7.63
CA LEU A 331 -44.08 -21.62 -8.10
C LEU A 331 -45.27 -21.40 -7.16
N PRO A 332 -46.51 -21.56 -7.64
CA PRO A 332 -47.68 -21.47 -6.78
C PRO A 332 -47.65 -22.60 -5.73
N PRO A 333 -48.24 -22.41 -4.53
CA PRO A 333 -48.05 -23.30 -3.39
C PRO A 333 -48.40 -24.78 -3.65
N ASP A 334 -49.37 -25.03 -4.52
CA ASP A 334 -49.82 -26.35 -4.95
C ASP A 334 -48.81 -27.08 -5.87
N ALA A 335 -47.97 -26.33 -6.59
CA ALA A 335 -46.97 -26.86 -7.52
C ALA A 335 -45.56 -27.02 -6.90
N GLN A 336 -45.32 -26.54 -5.68
CA GLN A 336 -43.99 -26.56 -5.06
C GLN A 336 -43.52 -27.99 -4.71
N GLN A 337 -44.35 -28.82 -4.09
CA GLN A 337 -43.93 -30.14 -3.56
C GLN A 337 -44.32 -31.36 -4.43
N THR A 338 -44.36 -31.20 -5.74
CA THR A 338 -44.69 -32.32 -6.65
C THR A 338 -43.63 -33.42 -6.61
N ASN A 339 -44.05 -34.68 -6.86
CA ASN A 339 -43.12 -35.81 -6.93
C ASN A 339 -42.06 -35.63 -8.02
N SER A 340 -42.36 -34.92 -9.10
CA SER A 340 -41.41 -34.57 -10.16
C SER A 340 -40.29 -33.65 -9.65
N ASN A 341 -40.62 -32.65 -8.83
CA ASN A 341 -39.62 -31.73 -8.27
C ASN A 341 -38.67 -32.46 -7.32
N LYS A 342 -39.21 -33.37 -6.50
CA LYS A 342 -38.42 -34.24 -5.61
C LYS A 342 -37.46 -35.12 -6.41
N LEU A 343 -37.93 -35.77 -7.48
CA LEU A 343 -37.10 -36.63 -8.33
C LEU A 343 -35.94 -35.85 -9.00
N LEU A 344 -36.20 -34.63 -9.50
CA LEU A 344 -35.16 -33.80 -10.09
C LEU A 344 -34.10 -33.37 -9.05
N CYS A 345 -34.55 -33.06 -7.83
CA CYS A 345 -33.65 -32.74 -6.72
C CYS A 345 -32.78 -33.94 -6.33
N GLU A 346 -33.38 -35.12 -6.12
CA GLU A 346 -32.67 -36.36 -5.78
C GLU A 346 -31.59 -36.67 -6.82
N LYS A 347 -31.89 -36.53 -8.11
CA LYS A 347 -30.91 -36.71 -9.19
C LYS A 347 -29.77 -35.69 -9.14
N ALA A 348 -30.08 -34.42 -8.89
CA ALA A 348 -29.06 -33.38 -8.77
C ALA A 348 -28.12 -33.65 -7.57
N GLN A 349 -28.68 -34.13 -6.45
CA GLN A 349 -27.92 -34.53 -5.27
C GLN A 349 -27.07 -35.79 -5.53
N GLU A 350 -27.59 -36.79 -6.23
CA GLU A 350 -26.83 -37.97 -6.64
C GLU A 350 -25.67 -37.59 -7.59
N GLN A 351 -25.92 -36.68 -8.54
CA GLN A 351 -24.87 -36.15 -9.42
C GLN A 351 -23.80 -35.40 -8.62
N TRP A 352 -24.18 -34.62 -7.62
CA TRP A 352 -23.24 -33.94 -6.73
C TRP A 352 -22.33 -34.93 -5.99
N ILE A 353 -22.90 -36.00 -5.43
CA ILE A 353 -22.15 -37.02 -4.70
C ILE A 353 -21.21 -37.79 -5.65
N SER A 354 -21.70 -38.19 -6.82
CA SER A 354 -20.97 -39.05 -7.76
C SER A 354 -19.95 -38.31 -8.65
N ASN A 355 -20.14 -37.02 -8.92
CA ASN A 355 -19.27 -36.23 -9.81
C ASN A 355 -18.15 -35.54 -9.01
N ALA A 356 -17.01 -36.22 -8.89
CA ALA A 356 -15.83 -35.67 -8.20
C ALA A 356 -15.24 -34.43 -8.90
N GLU A 357 -15.37 -34.33 -10.23
CA GLU A 357 -14.86 -33.19 -10.99
C GLU A 357 -15.64 -31.91 -10.71
N TRP A 358 -16.97 -32.00 -10.61
CA TRP A 358 -17.82 -30.88 -10.23
C TRP A 358 -17.52 -30.38 -8.82
N ARG A 359 -17.40 -31.30 -7.85
CA ARG A 359 -17.01 -30.96 -6.46
C ARG A 359 -15.63 -30.32 -6.40
N GLY A 360 -14.66 -30.85 -7.14
CA GLY A 360 -13.34 -30.26 -7.26
C GLY A 360 -13.37 -28.84 -7.80
N LEU A 361 -14.17 -28.57 -8.85
CA LEU A 361 -14.28 -27.22 -9.42
C LEU A 361 -14.91 -26.21 -8.45
N VAL A 362 -15.96 -26.62 -7.71
CA VAL A 362 -16.59 -25.75 -6.70
C VAL A 362 -15.64 -25.51 -5.52
N ALA A 363 -14.90 -26.54 -5.08
CA ALA A 363 -13.89 -26.41 -4.02
C ALA A 363 -12.72 -25.48 -4.40
N LYS A 364 -12.48 -25.25 -5.69
CA LYS A 364 -11.51 -24.24 -6.14
C LYS A 364 -11.96 -22.80 -5.88
N ASN A 365 -13.24 -22.55 -5.58
CA ASN A 365 -13.76 -21.24 -5.17
C ASN A 365 -13.38 -20.09 -6.13
N ARG A 366 -13.33 -20.37 -7.44
CA ARG A 366 -12.98 -19.37 -8.47
C ARG A 366 -14.06 -18.32 -8.66
N PHE A 367 -15.30 -18.77 -8.52
CA PHE A 367 -16.51 -17.98 -8.68
C PHE A 367 -17.37 -18.21 -7.45
N PRO A 368 -17.78 -17.15 -6.75
CA PRO A 368 -18.59 -17.34 -5.56
C PRO A 368 -19.96 -17.96 -5.90
N THR A 369 -20.41 -18.92 -5.08
CA THR A 369 -21.75 -19.51 -5.22
C THR A 369 -22.83 -18.48 -4.90
N ALA A 370 -24.05 -18.74 -5.34
CA ALA A 370 -25.19 -17.85 -5.10
C ALA A 370 -25.39 -17.49 -3.62
N LEU A 371 -25.06 -18.38 -2.67
CA LEU A 371 -25.14 -18.08 -1.24
C LEU A 371 -23.93 -17.33 -0.68
N GLN A 372 -22.74 -17.47 -1.29
CA GLN A 372 -21.53 -16.80 -0.79
C GLN A 372 -21.65 -15.26 -0.82
N TYR A 373 -22.41 -14.71 -1.77
CA TYR A 373 -22.73 -13.26 -1.83
C TYR A 373 -23.38 -12.72 -0.55
N ARG A 374 -24.10 -13.56 0.20
CA ARG A 374 -24.74 -13.16 1.47
C ARG A 374 -23.74 -12.88 2.58
N PHE A 375 -22.53 -13.42 2.48
CA PHE A 375 -21.51 -13.34 3.53
C PHE A 375 -20.42 -12.29 3.21
N LEU A 376 -20.59 -11.53 2.12
CA LEU A 376 -19.71 -10.43 1.75
C LEU A 376 -20.23 -9.12 2.38
N SER A 377 -19.89 -8.90 3.65
CA SER A 377 -20.32 -7.72 4.42
C SER A 377 -19.29 -6.59 4.43
N GLU A 378 -18.00 -6.90 4.30
CA GLU A 378 -16.90 -5.92 4.36
C GLU A 378 -15.94 -6.07 3.18
N SER A 379 -15.50 -4.95 2.61
CA SER A 379 -14.44 -4.97 1.61
C SER A 379 -13.12 -5.41 2.23
N GLY A 380 -12.39 -6.25 1.50
CA GLY A 380 -11.13 -6.82 1.96
C GLY A 380 -9.92 -6.44 1.13
N VAL A 381 -8.87 -7.24 1.32
CA VAL A 381 -7.64 -7.22 0.53
C VAL A 381 -7.59 -8.48 -0.32
N LEU A 382 -7.26 -8.33 -1.60
CA LEU A 382 -6.95 -9.43 -2.49
C LEU A 382 -5.42 -9.59 -2.58
N VAL A 383 -4.89 -10.74 -2.19
CA VAL A 383 -3.49 -11.10 -2.33
C VAL A 383 -3.37 -12.10 -3.48
N VAL A 384 -2.56 -11.79 -4.49
CA VAL A 384 -2.35 -12.67 -5.65
C VAL A 384 -0.95 -13.26 -5.59
N ALA A 385 -0.87 -14.59 -5.62
CA ALA A 385 0.39 -15.34 -5.62
C ALA A 385 0.48 -16.21 -6.88
N HIS A 386 1.46 -15.91 -7.74
CA HIS A 386 1.77 -16.73 -8.91
C HIS A 386 2.83 -17.78 -8.53
N GLY A 387 2.34 -18.98 -8.24
CA GLY A 387 3.11 -20.15 -7.85
C GLY A 387 3.59 -20.19 -6.41
N ALA A 388 4.20 -21.31 -6.02
CA ALA A 388 4.56 -21.61 -4.63
C ALA A 388 5.59 -20.63 -4.07
N LYS A 389 6.54 -20.18 -4.91
CA LYS A 389 7.60 -19.26 -4.51
C LYS A 389 7.05 -17.91 -4.05
N GLN A 390 6.14 -17.32 -4.83
CA GLN A 390 5.52 -16.05 -4.46
C GLN A 390 4.64 -16.21 -3.22
N LEU A 391 3.89 -17.31 -3.13
CA LEU A 391 3.07 -17.60 -1.95
C LEU A 391 3.92 -17.66 -0.68
N ILE A 392 5.05 -18.37 -0.69
CA ILE A 392 5.95 -18.46 0.46
C ILE A 392 6.45 -17.07 0.89
N SER A 393 6.77 -16.20 -0.06
CA SER A 393 7.22 -14.83 0.23
C SER A 393 6.09 -13.95 0.78
N LEU A 394 4.85 -14.10 0.31
CA LEU A 394 3.68 -13.34 0.76
C LEU A 394 3.05 -13.89 2.05
N TYR A 395 3.26 -15.16 2.36
CA TYR A 395 2.65 -15.87 3.47
C TYR A 395 2.80 -15.14 4.83
N PRO A 396 3.98 -14.61 5.23
CA PRO A 396 4.11 -13.89 6.50
C PRO A 396 3.29 -12.60 6.56
N LEU A 397 3.03 -11.95 5.42
CA LEU A 397 2.17 -10.76 5.36
C LEU A 397 0.69 -11.16 5.41
N LEU A 398 0.30 -12.17 4.62
CA LEU A 398 -1.06 -12.70 4.55
C LEU A 398 -1.60 -13.05 5.94
N CYS A 399 -0.81 -13.78 6.73
CA CYS A 399 -1.21 -14.25 8.07
C CYS A 399 -1.30 -13.15 9.14
N ARG A 400 -0.89 -11.91 8.82
CA ARG A 400 -1.01 -10.78 9.74
C ARG A 400 -2.30 -9.99 9.54
N PHE A 401 -3.02 -10.17 8.43
CA PHE A 401 -4.31 -9.52 8.25
C PHE A 401 -5.35 -10.12 9.21
N LYS A 402 -5.71 -9.31 10.22
CA LYS A 402 -6.70 -9.67 11.24
C LYS A 402 -7.87 -8.67 11.34
N LYS A 403 -7.72 -7.49 10.74
CA LYS A 403 -8.67 -6.38 10.85
C LYS A 403 -9.79 -6.42 9.80
N TYR A 404 -9.55 -7.10 8.68
CA TYR A 404 -10.45 -7.18 7.52
C TYR A 404 -10.21 -8.49 6.78
N PRO A 405 -11.18 -8.96 5.97
CA PRO A 405 -11.06 -10.21 5.23
C PRO A 405 -9.92 -10.16 4.20
N ALA A 406 -9.14 -11.25 4.13
CA ALA A 406 -8.08 -11.43 3.14
C ALA A 406 -8.47 -12.55 2.16
N HIS A 407 -8.49 -12.23 0.87
CA HIS A 407 -8.72 -13.18 -0.21
C HIS A 407 -7.37 -13.53 -0.84
N LEU A 408 -7.00 -14.80 -0.87
CA LEU A 408 -5.79 -15.30 -1.52
C LEU A 408 -6.16 -15.92 -2.86
N ALA A 409 -5.77 -15.30 -3.96
CA ALA A 409 -5.84 -15.90 -5.29
C ALA A 409 -4.49 -16.58 -5.61
N ILE A 410 -4.52 -17.90 -5.79
CA ILE A 410 -3.35 -18.67 -6.24
C ILE A 410 -3.44 -18.94 -7.74
N MET A 411 -2.33 -18.75 -8.43
CA MET A 411 -2.18 -18.93 -9.87
C MET A 411 -0.96 -19.80 -10.17
N GLY A 412 -0.84 -20.29 -11.40
CA GLY A 412 0.26 -21.16 -11.83
C GLY A 412 -0.05 -22.64 -11.68
N SER A 413 0.91 -23.50 -12.04
CA SER A 413 0.71 -24.96 -12.12
C SER A 413 1.48 -25.76 -11.06
N ASP A 414 2.28 -25.11 -10.23
CA ASP A 414 3.19 -25.74 -9.25
C ASP A 414 2.59 -25.89 -7.84
N ILE A 415 1.39 -25.34 -7.61
CA ILE A 415 0.68 -25.44 -6.33
C ILE A 415 -0.83 -25.59 -6.56
N ASP A 416 -1.50 -26.32 -5.66
CA ASP A 416 -2.96 -26.50 -5.66
C ASP A 416 -3.59 -25.90 -4.39
N GLY A 417 -4.90 -25.59 -4.47
CA GLY A 417 -5.63 -24.94 -3.38
C GLY A 417 -5.74 -25.79 -2.11
N ASP A 418 -5.76 -27.12 -2.23
CA ASP A 418 -5.91 -28.02 -1.09
C ASP A 418 -4.64 -28.05 -0.24
N THR A 419 -3.47 -28.08 -0.88
CA THR A 419 -2.16 -27.97 -0.24
C THR A 419 -2.05 -26.64 0.51
N VAL A 420 -2.50 -25.55 -0.10
CA VAL A 420 -2.49 -24.21 0.53
C VAL A 420 -3.42 -24.16 1.75
N ARG A 421 -4.66 -24.65 1.61
CA ARG A 421 -5.62 -24.70 2.73
C ARG A 421 -5.09 -25.52 3.89
N ASN A 422 -4.51 -26.68 3.63
CA ASN A 422 -3.88 -27.52 4.67
C ASN A 422 -2.72 -26.78 5.36
N ALA A 423 -1.86 -26.10 4.60
CA ALA A 423 -0.76 -25.32 5.16
C ALA A 423 -1.25 -24.14 6.03
N LEU A 424 -2.34 -23.46 5.62
CA LEU A 424 -2.95 -22.38 6.42
C LEU A 424 -3.58 -22.91 7.71
N LEU A 425 -4.19 -24.10 7.67
CA LEU A 425 -4.73 -24.78 8.85
C LEU A 425 -3.62 -25.17 9.84
N GLU A 426 -2.55 -25.81 9.37
CA GLU A 426 -1.41 -26.22 10.20
C GLU A 426 -0.72 -25.05 10.91
N THR A 427 -0.86 -23.85 10.36
CA THR A 427 -0.20 -22.64 10.87
C THR A 427 -1.13 -21.65 11.56
N ASN A 428 -2.40 -22.02 11.78
CA ASN A 428 -3.44 -21.13 12.35
C ASN A 428 -3.59 -19.79 11.61
N CYS A 429 -3.49 -19.82 10.28
CA CYS A 429 -3.62 -18.66 9.39
C CYS A 429 -4.93 -18.69 8.57
N HIS A 430 -5.86 -19.58 8.91
CA HIS A 430 -7.08 -19.82 8.12
C HIS A 430 -8.26 -18.90 8.50
N ASP A 431 -8.34 -18.42 9.74
CA ASP A 431 -9.54 -17.74 10.29
C ASP A 431 -10.04 -16.55 9.45
N ASN A 432 -9.13 -15.80 8.81
CA ASN A 432 -9.45 -14.59 8.03
C ASN A 432 -9.04 -14.67 6.55
N VAL A 433 -8.63 -15.87 6.08
CA VAL A 433 -8.08 -16.05 4.73
C VAL A 433 -8.99 -16.95 3.89
N GLN A 434 -9.56 -16.40 2.83
CA GLN A 434 -10.34 -17.15 1.84
C GLN A 434 -9.46 -17.49 0.63
N VAL A 435 -9.32 -18.78 0.32
CA VAL A 435 -8.49 -19.24 -0.81
C VAL A 435 -9.33 -19.37 -2.08
N HIS A 436 -8.82 -18.82 -3.17
CA HIS A 436 -9.36 -18.90 -4.53
C HIS A 436 -8.31 -19.52 -5.45
N ASP A 437 -8.62 -20.71 -5.97
CA ASP A 437 -7.68 -21.55 -6.72
C ASP A 437 -7.87 -21.43 -8.23
N PHE A 438 -7.05 -20.58 -8.85
CA PHE A 438 -6.96 -20.43 -10.31
C PHE A 438 -5.87 -21.31 -10.92
N SER A 439 -5.26 -22.22 -10.16
CA SER A 439 -4.22 -23.12 -10.68
C SER A 439 -4.73 -23.99 -11.83
N GLN A 440 -3.82 -24.33 -12.74
CA GLN A 440 -4.07 -25.20 -13.90
C GLN A 440 -5.11 -24.67 -14.90
N MET A 441 -5.45 -23.38 -14.85
CA MET A 441 -6.21 -22.72 -15.91
C MET A 441 -5.28 -22.42 -17.10
N ARG A 442 -5.84 -22.24 -18.30
CA ARG A 442 -5.03 -21.81 -19.45
C ARG A 442 -4.74 -20.31 -19.30
N GLU A 443 -3.48 -19.88 -19.48
CA GLU A 443 -3.00 -18.50 -19.25
C GLU A 443 -3.93 -17.40 -19.79
N HIS A 444 -4.48 -17.53 -21.00
CA HIS A 444 -5.39 -16.52 -21.59
C HIS A 444 -6.78 -16.41 -20.93
N THR A 445 -7.11 -17.26 -19.96
CA THR A 445 -8.40 -17.29 -19.27
C THR A 445 -8.33 -16.86 -17.81
N GLU A 446 -7.13 -16.62 -17.28
CA GLU A 446 -6.89 -16.31 -15.87
C GLU A 446 -7.30 -14.86 -15.55
N ASP A 447 -6.86 -13.88 -16.36
CA ASP A 447 -7.13 -12.44 -16.16
C ASP A 447 -8.63 -12.14 -16.09
N ALA A 448 -9.41 -12.67 -17.05
CA ALA A 448 -10.86 -12.48 -17.10
C ALA A 448 -11.58 -13.13 -15.90
N SER A 449 -11.02 -14.21 -15.36
CA SER A 449 -11.61 -14.92 -14.22
C SER A 449 -11.33 -14.19 -12.90
N ILE A 450 -10.13 -13.61 -12.75
CA ILE A 450 -9.80 -12.75 -11.59
C ILE A 450 -10.61 -11.46 -11.63
N GLY A 451 -10.83 -10.86 -12.81
CA GLY A 451 -11.70 -9.68 -12.94
C GLY A 451 -13.13 -9.95 -12.42
N MET A 452 -13.68 -11.14 -12.66
CA MET A 452 -14.98 -11.54 -12.09
C MET A 452 -14.91 -11.65 -10.55
N LEU A 453 -13.84 -12.24 -10.02
CA LEU A 453 -13.64 -12.30 -8.57
C LEU A 453 -13.56 -10.90 -7.96
N VAL A 454 -12.79 -9.99 -8.55
CA VAL A 454 -12.66 -8.59 -8.11
C VAL A 454 -14.00 -7.86 -8.15
N LYS A 455 -14.80 -8.06 -9.20
CA LYS A 455 -16.18 -7.53 -9.28
C LYS A 455 -17.06 -8.05 -8.13
N THR A 456 -16.83 -9.28 -7.71
CA THR A 456 -17.64 -9.97 -6.69
C THR A 456 -17.23 -9.61 -5.26
N ILE A 457 -15.94 -9.63 -4.93
CA ILE A 457 -15.49 -9.37 -3.55
C ILE A 457 -15.25 -7.88 -3.29
N GLN A 458 -15.25 -7.05 -4.34
CA GLN A 458 -14.96 -5.61 -4.33
C GLN A 458 -13.80 -5.25 -3.37
N PRO A 459 -12.60 -5.82 -3.61
CA PRO A 459 -11.46 -5.57 -2.76
C PRO A 459 -11.01 -4.12 -2.94
N ARG A 460 -10.59 -3.45 -1.86
CA ARG A 460 -10.06 -2.09 -1.99
C ARG A 460 -8.60 -2.07 -2.37
N ILE A 461 -7.88 -3.12 -1.99
CA ILE A 461 -6.43 -3.26 -2.17
C ILE A 461 -6.13 -4.60 -2.85
N LEU A 462 -5.23 -4.59 -3.82
CA LEU A 462 -4.65 -5.76 -4.46
C LEU A 462 -3.15 -5.80 -4.14
N ILE A 463 -2.65 -6.87 -3.52
CA ILE A 463 -1.24 -7.06 -3.21
C ILE A 463 -0.68 -8.17 -4.08
N GLN A 464 0.43 -7.91 -4.77
CA GLN A 464 1.12 -8.89 -5.60
C GLN A 464 2.63 -8.71 -5.55
N VAL A 465 3.37 -9.74 -5.98
CA VAL A 465 4.84 -9.65 -6.09
C VAL A 465 5.22 -8.91 -7.37
N LYS A 466 5.98 -7.84 -7.24
CA LYS A 466 6.50 -7.06 -8.37
C LYS A 466 7.41 -7.92 -9.25
N SER A 467 7.06 -8.05 -10.52
CA SER A 467 7.81 -8.83 -11.51
C SER A 467 7.75 -8.16 -12.89
N ASN A 468 8.62 -8.60 -13.81
CA ASN A 468 8.59 -8.14 -15.21
C ASN A 468 7.72 -9.06 -16.09
N ASP A 469 6.86 -9.87 -15.49
CA ASP A 469 5.96 -10.78 -16.19
C ASP A 469 4.77 -10.02 -16.79
N ALA A 470 4.24 -10.48 -17.92
CA ALA A 470 3.03 -9.95 -18.54
C ALA A 470 1.83 -10.01 -17.57
N MET A 471 1.76 -11.06 -16.76
CA MET A 471 0.71 -11.26 -15.76
C MET A 471 0.67 -10.13 -14.71
N TYR A 472 1.83 -9.65 -14.25
CA TYR A 472 1.91 -8.56 -13.27
C TYR A 472 1.26 -7.27 -13.82
N TYR A 473 1.55 -6.93 -15.08
CA TYR A 473 0.98 -5.75 -15.74
C TYR A 473 -0.51 -5.94 -16.08
N ALA A 474 -0.93 -7.16 -16.42
CA ALA A 474 -2.35 -7.47 -16.66
C ALA A 474 -3.18 -7.27 -15.39
N LEU A 475 -2.71 -7.76 -14.24
CA LEU A 475 -3.34 -7.56 -12.94
C LEU A 475 -3.35 -6.09 -12.52
N GLN A 476 -2.28 -5.34 -12.82
CA GLN A 476 -2.22 -3.90 -12.56
C GLN A 476 -3.28 -3.14 -13.38
N ALA A 477 -3.40 -3.43 -14.68
CA ALA A 477 -4.40 -2.82 -15.55
C ALA A 477 -5.84 -3.19 -15.12
N MET A 478 -6.06 -4.42 -14.68
CA MET A 478 -7.34 -4.86 -14.13
C MET A 478 -7.68 -4.13 -12.82
N ALA A 479 -6.71 -3.99 -11.90
CA ALA A 479 -6.91 -3.24 -10.66
C ALA A 479 -7.29 -1.78 -10.95
N GLU A 480 -6.62 -1.13 -11.90
CA GLU A 480 -6.95 0.22 -12.35
C GLU A 480 -8.38 0.32 -12.92
N ALA A 481 -8.77 -0.61 -13.80
CA ALA A 481 -10.11 -0.65 -14.39
C ALA A 481 -11.23 -0.80 -13.35
N HIS A 482 -10.94 -1.46 -12.23
CA HIS A 482 -11.86 -1.67 -11.11
C HIS A 482 -11.66 -0.68 -9.94
N GLN A 483 -10.82 0.35 -10.09
CA GLN A 483 -10.51 1.35 -9.04
C GLN A 483 -9.95 0.72 -7.75
N VAL A 484 -9.23 -0.38 -7.88
CA VAL A 484 -8.56 -1.08 -6.78
C VAL A 484 -7.12 -0.58 -6.69
N THR A 485 -6.65 -0.27 -5.48
CA THR A 485 -5.25 0.16 -5.30
C THR A 485 -4.31 -1.05 -5.36
N GLU A 486 -3.47 -1.11 -6.38
CA GLU A 486 -2.44 -2.14 -6.52
C GLU A 486 -1.17 -1.81 -5.71
N ILE A 487 -0.66 -2.80 -4.98
CA ILE A 487 0.57 -2.74 -4.20
C ILE A 487 1.51 -3.84 -4.70
N GLY A 488 2.45 -3.45 -5.56
CA GLY A 488 3.48 -4.33 -6.10
C GLY A 488 4.74 -4.34 -5.25
N LEU A 489 4.95 -5.41 -4.47
CA LEU A 489 6.11 -5.53 -3.57
C LEU A 489 7.26 -6.31 -4.20
N PRO A 490 8.50 -5.81 -4.17
CA PRO A 490 9.66 -6.61 -4.55
C PRO A 490 9.78 -7.83 -3.62
N GLU A 491 9.96 -9.02 -4.19
CA GLU A 491 9.92 -10.29 -3.47
C GLU A 491 10.81 -10.31 -2.20
N LYS A 492 12.04 -9.77 -2.32
CA LYS A 492 13.02 -9.75 -1.22
C LYS A 492 12.71 -8.71 -0.13
N GLU A 493 11.84 -7.76 -0.41
CA GLU A 493 11.48 -6.66 0.48
C GLU A 493 10.15 -6.89 1.21
N ILE A 494 9.40 -7.95 0.88
CA ILE A 494 8.12 -8.27 1.54
C ILE A 494 8.29 -8.45 3.05
N VAL A 495 9.40 -9.05 3.49
CA VAL A 495 9.74 -9.19 4.92
C VAL A 495 9.87 -7.85 5.65
N HIS A 496 10.10 -6.76 4.91
CA HIS A 496 10.19 -5.38 5.41
C HIS A 496 8.89 -4.59 5.25
N ALA A 497 7.85 -5.22 4.71
CA ALA A 497 6.53 -4.63 4.44
C ALA A 497 5.42 -5.25 5.31
N LEU A 498 5.77 -6.05 6.32
CA LEU A 498 4.79 -6.75 7.18
C LEU A 498 3.87 -5.81 7.98
N TRP A 499 4.25 -4.54 8.11
CA TRP A 499 3.47 -3.47 8.76
C TRP A 499 2.25 -3.03 7.94
N ILE A 500 2.16 -3.40 6.66
CA ILE A 500 0.96 -3.17 5.82
C ILE A 500 -0.31 -3.67 6.52
N SER A 501 -0.22 -4.81 7.22
CA SER A 501 -1.32 -5.41 7.98
C SER A 501 -1.85 -4.57 9.15
N ASP A 502 -1.10 -3.58 9.63
CA ASP A 502 -1.55 -2.67 10.67
C ASP A 502 -2.36 -1.48 10.12
N LEU A 503 -2.25 -1.16 8.83
CA LEU A 503 -2.90 0.00 8.25
C LEU A 503 -4.40 -0.23 8.01
N SER A 504 -5.17 0.86 7.97
CA SER A 504 -6.55 0.81 7.49
C SER A 504 -6.57 0.68 5.97
N LEU A 505 -7.69 0.16 5.42
CA LEU A 505 -7.89 0.12 3.97
C LEU A 505 -7.84 1.52 3.36
N ASP A 506 -8.36 2.54 4.05
CA ASP A 506 -8.26 3.94 3.61
C ASP A 506 -6.80 4.37 3.44
N ALA A 507 -5.96 4.13 4.45
CA ALA A 507 -4.55 4.49 4.35
C ALA A 507 -3.87 3.78 3.18
N LEU A 508 -4.13 2.48 3.00
CA LEU A 508 -3.56 1.69 1.92
C LEU A 508 -3.98 2.18 0.52
N THR A 509 -5.16 2.81 0.36
CA THR A 509 -5.54 3.39 -0.95
C THR A 509 -4.64 4.55 -1.39
N TYR A 510 -3.88 5.16 -0.48
CA TYR A 510 -2.91 6.23 -0.79
C TYR A 510 -1.49 5.70 -1.08
N TRP A 511 -1.29 4.37 -1.16
CA TRP A 511 0.03 3.75 -1.32
C TRP A 511 0.86 4.32 -2.48
N ASN A 512 0.21 4.56 -3.63
CA ASN A 512 0.84 5.10 -4.85
C ASN A 512 0.70 6.62 -5.01
N THR A 513 -0.07 7.28 -4.12
CA THR A 513 -0.28 8.74 -4.14
C THR A 513 0.86 9.45 -3.41
N ILE A 514 1.29 8.89 -2.29
CA ILE A 514 2.34 9.45 -1.43
C ILE A 514 3.68 9.45 -2.16
N ARG A 515 4.37 10.59 -2.14
CA ARG A 515 5.72 10.74 -2.69
C ARG A 515 6.66 11.24 -1.61
N ILE A 516 7.68 10.45 -1.29
CA ILE A 516 8.72 10.85 -0.33
C ILE A 516 9.98 11.15 -1.13
N LYS A 517 10.48 12.39 -1.08
CA LYS A 517 11.74 12.80 -1.73
C LYS A 517 12.90 12.77 -0.75
N LEU A 518 14.08 12.40 -1.22
CA LEU A 518 15.32 12.57 -0.46
C LEU A 518 15.97 13.89 -0.85
N VAL A 519 16.22 14.75 0.13
CA VAL A 519 16.85 16.05 -0.05
C VAL A 519 18.15 16.08 0.74
N VAL A 520 19.28 16.06 0.01
CA VAL A 520 20.63 16.02 0.57
C VAL A 520 21.31 17.37 0.41
N ILE A 521 21.82 17.93 1.49
CA ILE A 521 22.53 19.21 1.51
C ILE A 521 24.01 18.97 1.80
N THR A 522 24.89 19.55 1.00
CA THR A 522 26.34 19.37 1.14
C THR A 522 27.14 20.61 0.74
N ASP A 523 28.35 20.72 1.28
CA ASP A 523 29.36 21.71 0.88
C ASP A 523 30.61 20.99 0.37
N ARG A 524 31.56 20.66 1.25
CA ARG A 524 32.91 20.22 0.88
C ARG A 524 33.38 18.96 1.60
N ARG A 525 32.47 17.99 1.83
CA ARG A 525 32.74 16.75 2.59
C ARG A 525 32.47 15.49 1.77
N PRO A 526 33.28 15.20 0.74
CA PRO A 526 33.01 14.11 -0.19
C PRO A 526 32.97 12.73 0.48
N HIS A 527 33.82 12.45 1.46
CA HIS A 527 33.82 11.17 2.18
C HIS A 527 32.52 10.93 2.96
N SER A 528 32.08 11.96 3.69
CA SER A 528 30.87 11.91 4.50
C SER A 528 29.63 11.83 3.63
N LEU A 529 29.58 12.65 2.57
CA LEU A 529 28.52 12.60 1.56
C LEU A 529 28.45 11.22 0.89
N SER A 530 29.58 10.62 0.56
CA SER A 530 29.63 9.28 -0.03
C SER A 530 29.00 8.23 0.89
N ARG A 531 29.28 8.29 2.21
CA ARG A 531 28.66 7.40 3.21
C ARG A 531 27.14 7.58 3.26
N LEU A 532 26.65 8.82 3.26
CA LEU A 532 25.22 9.10 3.19
C LEU A 532 24.57 8.53 1.93
N LEU A 533 25.12 8.85 0.76
CA LEU A 533 24.58 8.43 -0.53
C LEU A 533 24.58 6.90 -0.67
N GLN A 534 25.63 6.23 -0.20
CA GLN A 534 25.73 4.78 -0.22
C GLN A 534 24.76 4.10 0.74
N SER A 535 24.56 4.62 1.95
CA SER A 535 23.59 4.07 2.91
C SER A 535 22.16 4.23 2.38
N ALA A 536 21.82 5.41 1.85
CA ALA A 536 20.53 5.66 1.20
C ALA A 536 20.30 4.73 -0.01
N ALA A 537 21.30 4.52 -0.87
CA ALA A 537 21.15 3.65 -2.05
C ALA A 537 20.92 2.17 -1.72
N LYS A 538 21.39 1.70 -0.56
CA LYS A 538 21.25 0.31 -0.09
C LYS A 538 20.00 0.08 0.77
N SER A 539 19.17 1.09 0.94
CA SER A 539 17.97 1.02 1.78
C SER A 539 16.80 0.32 1.06
N THR A 540 15.84 -0.14 1.86
CA THR A 540 14.61 -0.80 1.40
C THR A 540 13.54 0.24 1.07
N TYR A 541 13.02 0.23 -0.16
CA TYR A 541 12.05 1.23 -0.65
C TYR A 541 10.65 0.64 -0.93
N VAL A 542 10.44 -0.64 -0.63
CA VAL A 542 9.17 -1.36 -0.74
C VAL A 542 8.49 -1.23 -2.11
N GLY A 543 9.30 -1.13 -3.17
CA GLY A 543 8.85 -1.05 -4.56
C GLY A 543 8.63 0.37 -5.11
N ASP A 544 8.75 1.40 -4.26
CA ASP A 544 8.53 2.79 -4.65
C ASP A 544 9.64 3.36 -5.52
N GLN A 545 9.28 4.37 -6.32
CA GLN A 545 10.24 5.25 -6.97
C GLN A 545 10.45 6.49 -6.10
N VAL A 546 11.70 6.77 -5.75
CA VAL A 546 12.09 7.80 -4.78
C VAL A 546 13.11 8.72 -5.41
N ASP A 547 12.76 9.99 -5.57
CA ASP A 547 13.64 10.99 -6.17
C ASP A 547 14.68 11.51 -5.16
N LEU A 548 15.90 11.70 -5.64
CA LEU A 548 17.03 12.24 -4.90
C LEU A 548 17.39 13.64 -5.42
N MET A 549 17.32 14.63 -4.53
CA MET A 549 17.72 16.00 -4.78
C MET A 549 18.98 16.35 -3.98
N ILE A 550 20.04 16.75 -4.66
CA ILE A 550 21.31 17.12 -4.04
C ILE A 550 21.54 18.63 -4.19
N HIS A 551 21.58 19.32 -3.06
CA HIS A 551 21.86 20.75 -2.95
C HIS A 551 23.31 20.98 -2.55
N MET A 552 24.12 21.41 -3.50
CA MET A 552 25.50 21.82 -3.28
C MET A 552 25.58 23.33 -3.00
N GLU A 553 26.29 23.70 -1.94
CA GLU A 553 26.69 25.08 -1.69
C GLU A 553 27.64 25.59 -2.78
N GLN A 554 27.72 26.90 -2.96
CA GLN A 554 28.61 27.56 -3.90
C GLN A 554 30.07 27.11 -3.70
N SER A 555 30.48 26.89 -2.45
CA SER A 555 31.84 26.49 -2.08
C SER A 555 32.13 24.99 -2.16
N ALA A 556 31.28 24.21 -2.84
CA ALA A 556 31.52 22.79 -3.01
C ALA A 556 32.79 22.50 -3.82
N ASP A 557 33.69 21.73 -3.24
CA ASP A 557 34.99 21.42 -3.84
C ASP A 557 34.84 20.51 -5.07
N ARG A 558 35.90 20.44 -5.89
CA ARG A 558 35.90 19.64 -7.12
C ARG A 558 35.57 18.17 -6.85
N VAL A 559 36.08 17.59 -5.75
CA VAL A 559 35.85 16.19 -5.42
C VAL A 559 34.38 15.93 -5.07
N THR A 560 33.74 16.82 -4.31
CA THR A 560 32.29 16.73 -4.02
C THR A 560 31.47 16.84 -5.29
N ARG A 561 31.78 17.80 -6.18
CA ARG A 561 31.10 17.95 -7.48
C ARG A 561 31.23 16.70 -8.35
N MET A 562 32.43 16.11 -8.42
CA MET A 562 32.67 14.87 -9.15
C MET A 562 31.88 13.69 -8.57
N LEU A 563 31.86 13.54 -7.24
CA LEU A 563 31.08 12.51 -6.56
C LEU A 563 29.58 12.65 -6.88
N VAL A 564 29.02 13.85 -6.72
CA VAL A 564 27.59 14.12 -6.98
C VAL A 564 27.22 13.83 -8.42
N ASN A 565 28.03 14.27 -9.38
CA ASN A 565 27.76 14.08 -10.81
C ASN A 565 27.86 12.60 -11.22
N SER A 566 28.87 11.88 -10.71
CA SER A 566 29.11 10.47 -11.08
C SER A 566 28.23 9.47 -10.32
N PHE A 567 27.63 9.85 -9.20
CA PHE A 567 26.82 8.95 -8.39
C PHE A 567 25.56 8.45 -9.13
N LEU A 568 25.40 7.13 -9.25
CA LEU A 568 24.24 6.52 -9.89
C LEU A 568 23.13 6.26 -8.86
N TRP A 569 22.01 6.98 -9.02
CA TRP A 569 20.80 6.73 -8.24
C TRP A 569 19.86 5.82 -9.03
N ARG A 570 19.49 4.68 -8.44
CA ARG A 570 18.65 3.65 -9.11
C ARG A 570 17.20 3.64 -8.64
N GLN A 571 16.89 4.37 -7.59
CA GLN A 571 15.56 4.32 -6.96
C GLN A 571 14.59 5.35 -7.54
N GLY A 572 15.05 6.31 -8.34
CA GLY A 572 14.21 7.34 -8.95
C GLY A 572 15.06 8.34 -9.72
N GLN A 573 14.57 9.57 -9.88
CA GLN A 573 15.33 10.62 -10.57
C GLN A 573 16.38 11.25 -9.64
N LYS A 574 17.57 11.56 -10.19
CA LYS A 574 18.60 12.35 -9.50
C LYS A 574 18.60 13.77 -10.03
N MET A 575 18.35 14.75 -9.16
CA MET A 575 18.41 16.17 -9.45
C MET A 575 19.54 16.82 -8.67
N VAL A 576 20.31 17.69 -9.32
CA VAL A 576 21.45 18.39 -8.70
C VAL A 576 21.23 19.88 -8.82
N ARG A 577 21.31 20.60 -7.70
CA ARG A 577 21.28 22.06 -7.63
C ARG A 577 22.57 22.55 -7.01
N HIS A 578 23.31 23.38 -7.73
CA HIS A 578 24.52 24.04 -7.23
C HIS A 578 24.25 25.54 -7.08
N ARG A 579 24.53 26.11 -5.90
CA ARG A 579 24.34 27.54 -5.65
C ARG A 579 25.38 28.38 -6.39
N ILE A 580 24.93 29.50 -6.96
CA ILE A 580 25.80 30.49 -7.60
C ILE A 580 26.44 31.42 -6.56
N ARG A 581 25.72 31.76 -5.49
CA ARG A 581 26.21 32.56 -4.36
C ARG A 581 26.09 31.78 -3.06
N LYS A 582 27.08 31.99 -2.19
CA LYS A 582 27.12 31.33 -0.87
C LYS A 582 25.91 31.75 -0.03
N GLY A 583 25.06 30.79 0.33
CA GLY A 583 23.85 31.02 1.12
C GLY A 583 24.05 30.83 2.62
N GLY A 584 24.92 29.90 3.01
CA GLY A 584 25.06 29.47 4.40
C GLY A 584 23.95 28.51 4.84
N LEU A 585 24.07 27.99 6.07
CA LEU A 585 23.27 26.84 6.53
C LEU A 585 21.76 27.08 6.56
N MET A 586 21.31 28.28 6.96
CA MET A 586 19.89 28.58 7.05
C MET A 586 19.20 28.61 5.68
N PRO A 587 19.68 29.38 4.67
CA PRO A 587 19.15 29.27 3.30
C PRO A 587 19.34 27.89 2.69
N ALA A 588 20.46 27.20 2.98
CA ALA A 588 20.70 25.86 2.47
C ALA A 588 19.61 24.86 2.87
N ILE A 589 19.07 24.94 4.09
CA ILE A 589 18.01 24.06 4.58
C ILE A 589 16.62 24.57 4.14
N VAL A 590 16.31 25.84 4.35
CA VAL A 590 14.97 26.39 4.07
C VAL A 590 14.65 26.31 2.56
N GLU A 591 15.61 26.61 1.69
CA GLU A 591 15.38 26.63 0.24
C GLU A 591 15.62 25.26 -0.43
N SER A 592 15.85 24.20 0.36
CA SER A 592 16.13 22.87 -0.17
C SER A 592 14.87 22.14 -0.66
N TRP A 593 13.69 22.54 -0.20
CA TRP A 593 12.46 21.86 -0.57
C TRP A 593 11.27 22.81 -0.61
N TYR A 594 10.47 22.67 -1.66
CA TYR A 594 9.21 23.37 -1.88
C TYR A 594 8.18 22.34 -2.34
N PRO A 595 7.30 21.85 -1.45
CA PRO A 595 6.35 20.79 -1.79
C PRO A 595 5.34 21.25 -2.84
N SER A 596 5.19 20.46 -3.90
CA SER A 596 4.27 20.76 -4.99
C SER A 596 2.78 20.53 -4.65
N ASN A 597 2.49 19.63 -3.71
CA ASN A 597 1.13 19.30 -3.23
C ASN A 597 1.17 18.82 -1.76
N ASN A 598 0.08 18.22 -1.25
CA ASN A 598 -0.07 17.76 0.13
C ASN A 598 0.35 16.30 0.37
N ASP A 599 0.63 15.57 -0.71
CA ASP A 599 1.03 14.15 -0.68
C ASP A 599 2.54 13.99 -0.97
N GLU A 600 3.26 15.10 -1.13
CA GLU A 600 4.71 15.17 -1.29
C GLU A 600 5.38 15.47 0.06
N TYR A 601 6.23 14.57 0.52
CA TYR A 601 7.01 14.67 1.76
C TYR A 601 8.50 14.73 1.43
N ALA A 602 9.32 15.28 2.32
CA ALA A 602 10.76 15.30 2.15
C ALA A 602 11.52 14.78 3.38
N VAL A 603 12.47 13.90 3.12
CA VAL A 603 13.52 13.49 4.06
C VAL A 603 14.70 14.42 3.88
N LEU A 604 14.92 15.29 4.87
CA LEU A 604 15.99 16.30 4.86
C LEU A 604 17.24 15.76 5.55
N LEU A 605 18.35 15.68 4.80
CA LEU A 605 19.62 15.07 5.21
C LEU A 605 20.79 16.00 4.93
N GLU A 606 21.68 16.16 5.90
CA GLU A 606 22.98 16.83 5.73
C GLU A 606 24.08 15.81 5.45
N ASP A 607 25.18 16.24 4.84
CA ASP A 607 26.29 15.35 4.45
C ASP A 607 26.98 14.60 5.60
N ASP A 608 26.76 14.95 6.86
CA ASP A 608 27.29 14.28 8.06
C ASP A 608 26.37 13.18 8.64
N ILE A 609 25.23 12.93 7.99
CA ILE A 609 24.27 11.91 8.37
C ILE A 609 24.60 10.57 7.69
N GLU A 610 24.30 9.47 8.38
CA GLU A 610 24.17 8.15 7.79
C GLU A 610 22.78 7.60 8.14
N VAL A 611 22.12 6.94 7.19
CA VAL A 611 20.77 6.40 7.37
C VAL A 611 20.79 4.88 7.54
N SER A 612 19.84 4.37 8.32
CA SER A 612 19.54 2.94 8.42
C SER A 612 19.00 2.42 7.09
N PRO A 613 19.24 1.15 6.72
CA PRO A 613 18.55 0.51 5.60
C PRO A 613 17.01 0.57 5.64
N LEU A 614 16.43 0.85 6.81
CA LEU A 614 14.98 0.86 7.08
C LEU A 614 14.40 2.28 7.25
N PHE A 615 15.18 3.34 7.00
CA PHE A 615 14.70 4.71 7.22
C PHE A 615 13.44 5.04 6.41
N TYR A 616 13.37 4.53 5.16
CA TYR A 616 12.22 4.73 4.29
C TYR A 616 11.00 3.94 4.76
N VAL A 617 11.22 2.69 5.21
CA VAL A 617 10.17 1.83 5.78
C VAL A 617 9.50 2.52 6.96
N TRP A 618 10.28 3.03 7.92
CA TRP A 618 9.77 3.80 9.05
C TRP A 618 8.99 5.04 8.62
N SER A 619 9.53 5.78 7.65
CA SER A 619 8.91 7.01 7.13
C SER A 619 7.56 6.72 6.48
N LYS A 620 7.50 5.76 5.54
CA LYS A 620 6.28 5.40 4.82
C LYS A 620 5.22 4.82 5.74
N TYR A 621 5.62 3.95 6.67
CA TYR A 621 4.69 3.38 7.65
C TYR A 621 4.04 4.46 8.53
N ALA A 622 4.85 5.35 9.11
CA ALA A 622 4.34 6.42 9.96
C ALA A 622 3.49 7.45 9.18
N ILE A 623 3.88 7.81 7.95
CA ILE A 623 3.06 8.69 7.09
C ILE A 623 1.69 8.05 6.84
N LEU A 624 1.64 6.82 6.33
CA LEU A 624 0.38 6.13 6.06
C LEU A 624 -0.49 6.02 7.34
N LYS A 625 0.12 5.63 8.46
CA LYS A 625 -0.58 5.46 9.74
C LYS A 625 -1.21 6.76 10.24
N TYR A 626 -0.46 7.86 10.25
CA TYR A 626 -0.92 9.08 10.93
C TYR A 626 -1.56 10.10 9.99
N ARG A 627 -1.30 10.05 8.68
CA ARG A 627 -1.83 11.02 7.72
C ARG A 627 -3.03 10.52 6.94
N TYR A 628 -3.09 9.22 6.66
CA TYR A 628 -4.09 8.66 5.74
C TYR A 628 -5.07 7.70 6.41
N SER A 629 -5.00 7.52 7.74
CA SER A 629 -5.99 6.73 8.51
C SER A 629 -7.25 7.51 8.91
N GLY A 630 -7.47 8.73 8.40
CA GLY A 630 -8.66 9.55 8.69
C GLY A 630 -8.62 10.34 10.01
N ASN A 631 -7.50 10.37 10.73
CA ASN A 631 -7.36 11.14 11.97
C ASN A 631 -7.08 12.62 11.67
N ARG A 632 -8.09 13.48 11.89
CA ARG A 632 -8.01 14.93 11.62
C ARG A 632 -7.03 15.66 12.53
N GLU A 633 -6.90 15.24 13.78
CA GLU A 633 -5.97 15.87 14.74
C GLU A 633 -4.51 15.54 14.38
N ALA A 634 -4.22 14.30 14.03
CA ALA A 634 -2.90 13.91 13.51
C ALA A 634 -2.55 14.71 12.25
N TYR A 635 -3.50 14.86 11.31
CA TYR A 635 -3.33 15.69 10.12
C TYR A 635 -3.02 17.16 10.47
N ARG A 636 -3.71 17.72 11.47
CA ARG A 636 -3.51 19.10 11.91
C ARG A 636 -2.17 19.30 12.63
N LEU A 637 -1.84 18.41 13.55
CA LEU A 637 -0.80 18.62 14.56
C LEU A 637 0.57 18.06 14.18
N MET A 638 0.62 16.96 13.42
CA MET A 638 1.91 16.33 13.10
C MET A 638 2.59 17.07 11.95
N TYR A 639 3.78 17.62 12.19
CA TYR A 639 4.58 18.31 11.17
C TYR A 639 5.70 17.45 10.59
N GLY A 640 5.94 16.28 11.16
CA GLY A 640 7.00 15.41 10.67
C GLY A 640 7.27 14.16 11.50
N ILE A 641 8.26 13.41 11.05
CA ILE A 641 8.77 12.19 11.67
C ILE A 641 10.29 12.31 11.81
N SER A 642 10.84 12.03 12.98
CA SER A 642 12.27 11.95 13.20
C SER A 642 12.79 10.58 12.76
N LEU A 643 13.93 10.57 12.07
CA LEU A 643 14.75 9.38 11.86
C LEU A 643 15.76 9.18 13.01
N TYR A 644 16.07 10.25 13.75
CA TYR A 644 17.04 10.24 14.84
C TYR A 644 16.38 10.03 16.21
N ALA A 645 17.05 9.31 17.11
CA ALA A 645 16.66 9.17 18.51
C ALA A 645 17.49 10.11 19.41
N PRO A 646 16.91 11.17 19.99
CA PRO A 646 17.67 12.16 20.75
C PRO A 646 18.17 11.62 22.08
N ARG A 647 19.50 11.73 22.30
CA ARG A 647 20.17 11.45 23.58
C ARG A 647 20.31 12.66 24.49
N ASN A 648 19.93 13.84 24.01
CA ASN A 648 20.04 15.10 24.75
C ASN A 648 18.88 16.04 24.44
N LEU A 649 18.42 16.79 25.45
CA LEU A 649 17.57 17.95 25.26
C LEU A 649 18.44 19.18 25.01
N GLU A 650 18.13 19.95 23.97
CA GLU A 650 18.94 21.08 23.53
C GLU A 650 18.39 22.47 23.88
N LEU A 651 17.10 22.53 24.21
CA LEU A 651 16.36 23.76 24.50
C LEU A 651 16.41 24.24 25.96
N PRO A 652 16.82 23.45 26.98
CA PRO A 652 16.97 23.98 28.33
C PRO A 652 17.92 25.20 28.41
N PRO A 653 17.57 26.24 29.19
CA PRO A 653 18.37 27.47 29.33
C PRO A 653 19.84 27.25 29.70
N ALA A 654 20.10 26.25 30.55
CA ALA A 654 21.41 25.91 31.09
C ALA A 654 22.35 25.28 30.05
N GLY A 655 21.83 24.80 28.93
CA GLY A 655 22.62 24.10 27.92
C GLY A 655 22.00 22.77 27.51
N ARG A 656 22.78 21.97 26.76
CA ARG A 656 22.38 20.60 26.44
C ARG A 656 22.45 19.75 27.70
N VAL A 657 21.42 18.97 27.96
CA VAL A 657 21.36 18.01 29.07
C VAL A 657 21.07 16.63 28.51
N THR A 658 21.66 15.59 29.10
CA THR A 658 21.40 14.20 28.73
C THR A 658 19.93 13.87 28.93
N PHE A 659 19.36 13.11 28.01
CA PHE A 659 17.94 12.77 28.03
C PHE A 659 17.72 11.35 27.51
N ASP A 660 16.90 10.62 28.26
CA ASP A 660 16.35 9.34 27.87
C ASP A 660 14.82 9.47 27.98
N PRO A 661 14.05 9.29 26.88
CA PRO A 661 12.60 9.37 26.95
C PRO A 661 12.01 8.40 27.98
N ASN A 662 12.59 7.22 28.17
CA ASN A 662 12.10 6.23 29.11
C ASN A 662 12.18 6.68 30.58
N SER A 663 13.02 7.68 30.88
CA SER A 663 13.07 8.30 32.22
C SER A 663 11.79 9.04 32.61
N VAL A 664 10.96 9.41 31.62
CA VAL A 664 9.67 10.08 31.80
C VAL A 664 8.50 9.18 31.42
N LEU A 665 8.65 8.38 30.36
CA LEU A 665 7.58 7.54 29.83
C LEU A 665 7.25 6.34 30.73
N LEU A 666 8.25 5.58 31.19
CA LEU A 666 8.01 4.38 32.00
C LEU A 666 7.35 4.70 33.36
N PRO A 667 7.80 5.73 34.12
CA PRO A 667 7.12 6.11 35.36
C PRO A 667 5.66 6.57 35.16
N ALA A 668 5.32 7.05 33.96
CA ALA A 668 3.96 7.44 33.59
C ALA A 668 3.09 6.26 33.11
N GLY A 669 3.60 5.02 33.15
CA GLY A 669 2.85 3.81 32.83
C GLY A 669 2.81 3.45 31.35
N TYR A 670 3.58 4.13 30.50
CA TYR A 670 3.68 3.77 29.09
C TYR A 670 4.52 2.50 28.88
N PRO A 671 4.21 1.68 27.86
CA PRO A 671 5.01 0.50 27.51
C PRO A 671 6.45 0.87 27.12
N GLU A 672 7.38 -0.06 27.37
CA GLU A 672 8.73 0.03 26.82
C GLU A 672 8.69 0.16 25.28
N HIS A 673 9.63 0.94 24.77
CA HIS A 673 9.83 1.20 23.35
C HIS A 673 8.68 1.88 22.60
N ILE A 674 7.67 2.40 23.31
CA ILE A 674 6.62 3.18 22.65
C ILE A 674 7.22 4.42 21.97
N PRO A 675 6.96 4.64 20.67
CA PRO A 675 7.28 5.91 20.02
C PRO A 675 6.54 7.06 20.71
N TYR A 676 7.10 8.26 20.66
CA TYR A 676 6.51 9.44 21.30
C TYR A 676 6.45 10.62 20.34
N ALA A 677 5.54 11.53 20.60
CA ALA A 677 5.44 12.80 19.90
C ALA A 677 6.16 13.89 20.69
N SER A 678 6.88 14.80 20.03
CA SER A 678 7.54 15.93 20.69
C SER A 678 7.46 17.21 19.87
N GLN A 679 7.40 18.36 20.56
CA GLN A 679 7.50 19.67 19.94
C GLN A 679 8.91 19.98 19.39
N VAL A 680 9.96 19.26 19.79
CA VAL A 680 11.33 19.54 19.33
C VAL A 680 11.49 19.13 17.86
N PRO A 681 11.95 20.00 16.94
CA PRO A 681 12.24 19.59 15.57
C PRO A 681 13.52 18.75 15.47
N CYS A 682 13.53 17.73 14.60
CA CYS A 682 14.73 16.96 14.33
C CYS A 682 15.66 17.68 13.33
N SER A 683 16.97 17.69 13.56
CA SER A 683 17.94 18.27 12.61
C SER A 683 18.89 17.24 12.00
N TRP A 684 18.77 15.97 12.39
CA TRP A 684 19.70 14.90 11.97
C TRP A 684 18.97 13.80 11.22
N GLY A 685 18.15 14.17 10.25
CA GLY A 685 17.24 13.27 9.53
C GLY A 685 15.81 13.46 9.98
N GLY A 686 15.15 14.51 9.46
CA GLY A 686 13.73 14.77 9.67
C GLY A 686 12.95 14.56 8.39
N VAL A 687 11.82 13.87 8.50
CA VAL A 687 10.79 13.81 7.45
C VAL A 687 9.80 14.94 7.73
N TYR A 688 9.63 15.87 6.79
CA TYR A 688 8.78 17.05 6.97
C TYR A 688 7.53 16.99 6.13
N PHE A 689 6.42 17.46 6.71
CA PHE A 689 5.11 17.42 6.08
C PHE A 689 4.86 18.71 5.29
N PRO A 690 4.20 18.60 4.12
CA PRO A 690 4.19 19.67 3.12
C PRO A 690 3.46 20.93 3.58
N GLU A 691 2.32 20.80 4.26
CA GLU A 691 1.53 21.94 4.71
C GLU A 691 2.27 22.76 5.76
N HIS A 692 2.81 22.07 6.77
CA HIS A 692 3.58 22.68 7.85
C HIS A 692 4.87 23.34 7.35
N TRP A 693 5.54 22.74 6.35
CA TRP A 693 6.74 23.31 5.76
C TRP A 693 6.44 24.58 4.94
N ARG A 694 5.33 24.61 4.18
CA ARG A 694 4.88 25.84 3.48
C ARG A 694 4.44 26.93 4.44
N GLU A 695 3.76 26.57 5.51
CA GLU A 695 3.44 27.53 6.57
C GLU A 695 4.72 28.11 7.17
N PHE A 696 5.72 27.26 7.46
CA PHE A 696 7.01 27.72 7.95
C PHE A 696 7.72 28.67 7.00
N HIS A 697 7.69 28.41 5.68
CA HIS A 697 8.25 29.35 4.70
C HIS A 697 7.58 30.73 4.80
N THR A 698 6.25 30.75 4.86
CA THR A 698 5.48 31.99 4.97
C THR A 698 5.77 32.71 6.29
N TYR A 699 5.81 31.96 7.40
CA TYR A 699 6.15 32.48 8.73
C TYR A 699 7.53 33.10 8.74
N LEU A 700 8.52 32.39 8.17
CA LEU A 700 9.91 32.82 8.18
C LEU A 700 10.12 34.10 7.36
N VAL A 701 9.51 34.20 6.18
CA VAL A 701 9.59 35.43 5.35
C VAL A 701 9.08 36.63 6.15
N ARG A 702 7.88 36.54 6.74
CA ARG A 702 7.32 37.63 7.57
C ARG A 702 8.15 37.92 8.81
N ARG A 703 8.69 36.89 9.45
CA ARG A 703 9.54 37.05 10.63
C ARG A 703 10.85 37.76 10.30
N LEU A 704 11.45 37.50 9.13
CA LEU A 704 12.65 38.20 8.66
C LEU A 704 12.36 39.66 8.30
N GLU A 705 11.18 39.96 7.73
CA GLU A 705 10.72 41.34 7.50
C GLU A 705 10.61 42.11 8.82
N ASP A 706 9.97 41.54 9.85
CA ASP A 706 9.85 42.14 11.18
C ASP A 706 11.23 42.43 11.83
N LEU A 707 12.24 41.59 11.56
CA LEU A 707 13.61 41.78 12.08
C LEU A 707 14.39 42.88 11.34
N ASN A 708 14.00 43.20 10.10
CA ASN A 708 14.60 44.27 9.30
C ASN A 708 13.98 45.65 9.61
N LEU A 709 12.91 45.72 10.41
CA LEU A 709 12.32 46.98 10.83
C LEU A 709 13.30 47.79 11.72
N PRO A 710 13.34 49.13 11.57
CA PRO A 710 14.15 50.01 12.40
C PRO A 710 13.88 49.80 13.91
N LYS A 711 14.92 49.94 14.75
CA LYS A 711 14.84 49.60 16.19
C LYS A 711 13.91 50.51 17.02
N ASP A 712 13.60 51.69 16.49
CA ASP A 712 12.63 52.66 17.00
C ASP A 712 11.18 52.27 16.68
N HIS A 713 10.96 51.42 15.67
CA HIS A 713 9.74 50.65 15.55
C HIS A 713 9.79 49.49 16.54
N GLN A 714 8.69 49.26 17.24
CA GLN A 714 8.54 48.16 18.20
C GLN A 714 8.67 46.82 17.46
N GLN A 715 9.90 46.33 17.28
CA GLN A 715 10.16 45.02 16.69
C GLN A 715 9.32 44.00 17.46
N ARG A 716 8.43 43.28 16.76
CA ARG A 716 7.63 42.24 17.41
C ARG A 716 8.57 41.15 17.88
N LEU A 717 8.66 40.98 19.20
CA LEU A 717 9.55 40.01 19.82
C LEU A 717 8.79 38.69 20.05
N ILE A 718 8.60 37.92 18.98
CA ILE A 718 8.20 36.51 19.11
C ILE A 718 9.42 35.74 19.66
N SER A 719 9.26 35.13 20.84
CA SER A 719 10.29 34.36 21.54
C SER A 719 9.66 33.20 22.30
N VAL A 720 10.35 32.08 22.48
CA VAL A 720 9.76 30.97 23.26
C VAL A 720 10.18 31.10 24.73
N PRO A 721 9.25 31.31 25.68
CA PRO A 721 9.58 31.55 27.09
C PRO A 721 10.50 30.48 27.68
N GLY A 722 11.69 30.87 28.15
CA GLY A 722 12.62 29.92 28.77
C GLY A 722 13.27 28.94 27.78
N SER A 723 13.25 29.23 26.48
CA SER A 723 13.95 28.43 25.47
C SER A 723 15.34 28.97 25.17
N ARG A 724 16.33 28.08 25.10
CA ARG A 724 17.68 28.42 24.64
C ARG A 724 17.71 28.83 23.16
N SER A 725 16.69 28.48 22.37
CA SER A 725 16.63 28.80 20.94
C SER A 725 16.70 30.30 20.65
N ASP A 726 16.30 31.16 21.59
CA ASP A 726 16.39 32.62 21.46
C ASP A 726 17.83 33.11 21.21
N LYS A 727 18.83 32.34 21.67
CA LYS A 727 20.25 32.62 21.45
C LYS A 727 20.72 32.25 20.04
N TRP A 728 19.93 31.52 19.24
CA TRP A 728 20.33 30.98 17.94
C TRP A 728 19.97 31.91 16.76
N LYS A 729 20.54 33.11 16.75
CA LYS A 729 20.18 34.18 15.77
C LYS A 729 20.33 33.79 14.29
N LYS A 730 21.16 32.80 13.95
CA LYS A 730 21.44 32.36 12.57
C LYS A 730 20.87 30.96 12.23
N SER A 731 20.06 30.38 13.11
CA SER A 731 19.51 29.03 12.92
C SER A 731 18.07 29.11 12.42
N TRP A 732 17.78 28.43 11.30
CA TRP A 732 16.42 28.25 10.81
C TRP A 732 15.52 27.60 11.88
N LYS A 733 16.09 26.69 12.68
CA LYS A 733 15.39 25.93 13.71
C LYS A 733 14.81 26.80 14.80
N LYS A 734 15.43 27.96 15.10
CA LYS A 734 14.88 28.94 16.05
C LYS A 734 13.47 29.35 15.64
N TYR A 735 13.34 29.82 14.40
CA TYR A 735 12.08 30.32 13.86
C TYR A 735 11.04 29.20 13.72
N PHE A 736 11.50 27.99 13.40
CA PHE A 736 10.59 26.86 13.33
C PHE A 736 10.08 26.43 14.72
N ILE A 737 10.92 26.49 15.76
CA ILE A 737 10.51 26.26 17.16
C ILE A 737 9.48 27.30 17.61
N GLU A 738 9.62 28.58 17.21
CA GLU A 738 8.60 29.61 17.48
C GLU A 738 7.25 29.20 16.90
N LEU A 739 7.21 28.82 15.61
CA LEU A 739 5.98 28.37 14.95
C LEU A 739 5.41 27.11 15.61
N VAL A 740 6.25 26.12 15.92
CA VAL A 740 5.83 24.87 16.55
C VAL A 740 5.23 25.12 17.94
N TYR A 741 5.83 26.01 18.73
CA TYR A 741 5.30 26.42 20.02
C TYR A 741 3.96 27.13 19.89
N LEU A 742 3.84 28.05 18.93
CA LEU A 742 2.61 28.77 18.65
C LEU A 742 1.50 27.85 18.14
N ARG A 743 1.80 26.80 17.38
CA ARG A 743 0.80 25.91 16.75
C ARG A 743 0.49 24.62 17.51
N THR A 744 1.23 24.32 18.58
CA THR A 744 1.18 23.01 19.25
C THR A 744 1.64 21.87 18.33
N TYR A 745 2.53 22.15 17.38
CA TYR A 745 2.95 21.14 16.41
C TYR A 745 3.82 20.05 17.04
N LEU A 746 3.66 18.82 16.55
CA LEU A 746 4.30 17.63 17.08
C LEU A 746 5.04 16.84 15.99
N MET A 747 6.18 16.27 16.32
CA MET A 747 6.95 15.35 15.47
C MET A 747 7.05 14.00 16.15
N LEU A 748 6.88 12.91 15.38
CA LEU A 748 7.04 11.55 15.89
C LEU A 748 8.52 11.22 16.09
N TYR A 749 8.87 10.56 17.19
CA TYR A 749 10.22 10.12 17.51
C TYR A 749 10.29 8.61 17.75
N PRO A 750 11.33 7.92 17.23
CA PRO A 750 11.59 6.53 17.55
C PRO A 750 12.06 6.39 19.01
N ASN A 751 11.72 5.26 19.63
CA ASN A 751 12.14 4.91 20.99
C ASN A 751 12.53 3.43 21.04
N PHE A 752 13.43 2.97 20.17
CA PHE A 752 13.84 1.57 20.16
C PHE A 752 14.95 1.29 21.18
N GLN A 753 15.20 0.00 21.43
CA GLN A 753 16.20 -0.47 22.38
C GLN A 753 17.55 0.24 22.16
N GLU A 754 18.17 0.71 23.25
CA GLU A 754 19.49 1.37 23.23
C GLU A 754 19.59 2.61 22.31
N PHE A 755 18.48 3.31 22.09
CA PHE A 755 18.35 4.44 21.14
C PHE A 755 18.61 4.03 19.68
N GLU A 756 18.33 2.77 19.32
CA GLU A 756 18.37 2.36 17.92
C GLU A 756 17.43 3.26 17.08
N ALA A 757 17.94 3.74 15.95
CA ALA A 757 17.29 4.79 15.16
C ALA A 757 17.49 4.57 13.66
N PHE A 758 16.91 5.45 12.86
CA PHE A 758 16.95 5.40 11.40
C PHE A 758 17.93 6.37 10.76
N SER A 759 18.54 7.25 11.56
CA SER A 759 19.66 8.08 11.18
C SER A 759 20.62 8.29 12.35
N THR A 760 21.87 8.58 12.04
CA THR A 760 22.91 8.91 13.02
C THR A 760 23.78 10.04 12.49
N ASN A 761 24.24 10.92 13.38
CA ASN A 761 25.11 12.03 13.03
C ASN A 761 26.55 11.70 13.43
N HIS A 762 27.48 11.75 12.49
CA HIS A 762 28.91 11.42 12.69
C HIS A 762 29.75 12.58 13.26
N VAL A 763 29.10 13.71 13.56
CA VAL A 763 29.68 14.90 14.20
C VAL A 763 30.92 15.35 13.44
N GLU A 764 30.77 15.46 12.12
CA GLU A 764 31.86 15.80 11.19
C GLU A 764 32.29 17.27 11.36
N PHE A 765 33.55 17.58 11.07
CA PHE A 765 34.10 18.93 11.25
C PHE A 765 33.38 19.96 10.39
N GLY A 766 32.90 21.06 10.99
CA GLY A 766 32.19 22.13 10.29
C GLY A 766 31.71 23.25 11.20
N THR A 767 30.62 23.93 10.80
CA THR A 767 30.10 25.13 11.47
C THR A 767 29.84 24.93 12.97
N HIS A 768 29.46 23.72 13.39
CA HIS A 768 29.08 23.41 14.78
C HIS A 768 30.16 22.65 15.58
N VAL A 769 31.19 22.08 14.95
CA VAL A 769 32.18 21.21 15.60
C VAL A 769 33.60 21.62 15.19
N LYS A 770 34.40 22.09 16.16
CA LYS A 770 35.83 22.47 16.01
C LYS A 770 36.74 21.44 16.69
N SER A 771 37.95 21.23 16.16
CA SER A 771 38.83 20.04 16.27
C SER A 771 39.01 19.37 17.65
N GLU A 772 39.31 20.10 18.72
CA GLU A 772 39.83 19.51 19.96
C GLU A 772 38.83 18.72 20.83
N LYS A 773 37.52 18.77 20.56
CA LYS A 773 36.49 18.14 21.43
C LYS A 773 35.76 16.95 20.81
N ARG A 774 36.11 16.54 19.59
CA ARG A 774 35.36 15.54 18.82
C ARG A 774 35.23 14.20 19.55
N GLN A 775 36.34 13.61 20.03
CA GLN A 775 36.32 12.32 20.74
C GLN A 775 35.39 12.33 21.97
N SER A 776 35.34 13.44 22.72
CA SER A 776 34.53 13.55 23.94
C SER A 776 33.03 13.74 23.68
N VAL A 777 32.65 14.08 22.44
CA VAL A 777 31.30 14.50 22.06
C VAL A 777 30.62 13.49 21.14
N ILE A 778 31.39 12.70 20.38
CA ILE A 778 30.87 11.65 19.48
C ILE A 778 29.86 10.72 20.19
N GLY A 779 30.23 10.19 21.37
CA GLY A 779 29.37 9.27 22.14
C GLY A 779 28.09 9.89 22.69
N THR A 780 27.93 11.21 22.60
CA THR A 780 26.72 11.92 23.04
C THR A 780 25.71 12.16 21.91
N PHE A 781 26.12 12.05 20.65
CA PHE A 781 25.26 12.31 19.49
C PHE A 781 25.07 11.10 18.57
N MET A 782 26.07 10.24 18.45
CA MET A 782 25.92 9.01 17.67
C MET A 782 24.96 8.06 18.37
N VAL A 783 24.04 7.52 17.58
CA VAL A 783 23.08 6.48 17.97
C VAL A 783 23.27 5.26 17.07
N PRO A 784 22.98 4.04 17.54
CA PRO A 784 23.01 2.87 16.69
C PRO A 784 21.94 2.96 15.59
N LEU A 785 22.33 2.59 14.36
CA LEU A 785 21.39 2.49 13.24
C LEU A 785 20.70 1.13 13.26
N MET A 786 19.39 1.11 13.00
CA MET A 786 18.64 -0.13 12.87
C MET A 786 19.07 -0.90 11.61
N GLN A 787 19.88 -1.94 11.77
CA GLN A 787 20.38 -2.73 10.64
C GLN A 787 19.48 -3.91 10.29
N ARG A 788 18.78 -4.45 11.29
CA ARG A 788 17.86 -5.58 11.13
C ARG A 788 16.45 -5.09 11.37
N ASP A 789 15.52 -5.61 10.59
CA ASP A 789 14.12 -5.25 10.76
C ASP A 789 13.55 -5.89 12.03
N THR A 790 13.47 -5.05 13.05
CA THR A 790 12.91 -5.38 14.35
C THR A 790 11.83 -4.38 14.74
N ILE A 791 11.37 -3.55 13.79
CA ILE A 791 10.39 -2.47 14.02
C ILE A 791 9.16 -3.05 14.70
N LEU A 792 8.52 -4.04 14.07
CA LEU A 792 7.30 -4.65 14.60
C LEU A 792 7.55 -5.49 15.87
N SER A 793 8.72 -6.09 16.05
CA SER A 793 8.99 -6.88 17.25
C SER A 793 9.22 -6.03 18.49
N GLN A 794 9.76 -4.81 18.31
CA GLN A 794 10.03 -3.89 19.41
C GLN A 794 8.84 -2.97 19.71
N LEU A 795 8.00 -2.65 18.71
CA LEU A 795 6.80 -1.84 18.93
C LEU A 795 5.79 -2.55 19.86
N PRO A 796 5.12 -1.81 20.76
CA PRO A 796 4.02 -2.35 21.56
C PRO A 796 2.93 -2.95 20.66
N ASN A 797 2.43 -4.13 21.02
CA ASN A 797 1.42 -4.87 20.23
C ASN A 797 1.81 -5.11 18.76
N SER A 798 3.10 -5.06 18.43
CA SER A 798 3.61 -5.15 17.07
C SER A 798 2.94 -4.23 16.05
N SER A 799 2.62 -3.01 16.48
CA SER A 799 2.00 -1.97 15.65
C SER A 799 2.35 -0.57 16.15
N LEU A 800 2.26 0.43 15.28
CA LEU A 800 2.29 1.83 15.70
C LEU A 800 1.02 2.15 16.50
N PRO A 801 1.14 2.84 17.65
CA PRO A 801 -0.01 3.26 18.44
C PRO A 801 -0.88 4.23 17.63
N LEU A 802 -2.15 4.34 18.02
CA LEU A 802 -3.03 5.39 17.51
C LEU A 802 -2.50 6.77 17.96
N PHE A 803 -2.89 7.83 17.26
CA PHE A 803 -2.38 9.17 17.55
C PHE A 803 -2.74 9.63 18.97
N GLU A 804 -3.96 9.33 19.39
CA GLU A 804 -4.50 9.59 20.73
C GLU A 804 -3.76 8.85 21.85
N ASP A 805 -3.09 7.74 21.54
CA ASP A 805 -2.35 6.92 22.50
C ASP A 805 -0.84 7.28 22.53
N LEU A 806 -0.38 8.20 21.67
CA LEU A 806 1.01 8.63 21.66
C LEU A 806 1.32 9.48 22.90
N PRO A 807 2.37 9.16 23.67
CA PRO A 807 2.87 10.08 24.69
C PRO A 807 3.39 11.36 24.03
N VAL A 808 3.03 12.51 24.60
CA VAL A 808 3.41 13.83 24.07
C VAL A 808 4.39 14.51 25.02
N LEU A 809 5.54 14.94 24.48
CA LEU A 809 6.55 15.69 25.19
C LEU A 809 6.63 17.14 24.69
N ASP A 810 6.76 18.09 25.61
CA ASP A 810 7.00 19.49 25.28
C ASP A 810 8.45 19.75 24.82
N LEU A 811 8.79 21.02 24.57
CA LEU A 811 10.13 21.47 24.19
C LEU A 811 11.23 21.17 25.22
N TRP A 812 10.86 20.89 26.47
CA TRP A 812 11.77 20.60 27.58
C TRP A 812 11.77 19.13 27.99
N GLY A 813 11.12 18.25 27.22
CA GLY A 813 11.08 16.82 27.46
C GLY A 813 10.15 16.40 28.60
N GLN A 814 9.22 17.27 29.01
CA GLN A 814 8.21 16.94 30.02
C GLN A 814 6.95 16.39 29.36
N LEU A 815 6.32 15.41 30.01
CA LEU A 815 5.07 14.83 29.56
C LEU A 815 3.93 15.86 29.64
N GLN A 816 3.18 16.00 28.56
CA GLN A 816 2.04 16.89 28.43
C GLN A 816 0.88 16.19 27.71
N THR A 817 -0.30 16.83 27.72
CA THR A 817 -1.40 16.47 26.82
C THR A 817 -1.47 17.47 25.68
N VAL A 818 -2.06 17.08 24.55
CA VAL A 818 -2.32 17.98 23.42
C VAL A 818 -3.12 19.20 23.87
N ASP A 819 -4.19 18.99 24.65
CA ASP A 819 -5.02 20.07 25.19
C ASP A 819 -4.24 21.02 26.12
N GLY A 820 -3.31 20.47 26.91
CA GLY A 820 -2.44 21.25 27.78
C GLY A 820 -1.50 22.16 26.99
N LEU A 821 -0.86 21.63 25.96
CA LEU A 821 -0.03 22.41 25.05
C LEU A 821 -0.84 23.46 24.30
N GLU A 822 -2.06 23.12 23.87
CA GLU A 822 -2.96 24.04 23.18
C GLU A 822 -3.41 25.20 24.08
N ALA A 823 -3.67 24.93 25.36
CA ALA A 823 -3.97 25.97 26.34
C ALA A 823 -2.77 26.92 26.56
N ILE A 824 -1.55 26.38 26.61
CA ILE A 824 -0.31 27.16 26.71
C ILE A 824 -0.15 28.05 25.47
N ALA A 825 -0.27 27.45 24.28
CA ALA A 825 -0.11 28.15 23.01
C ALA A 825 -1.20 29.21 22.81
N SER A 826 -2.46 28.92 23.15
CA SER A 826 -3.58 29.87 23.10
C SER A 826 -3.38 31.06 24.04
N LYS A 827 -2.87 30.82 25.26
CA LYS A 827 -2.51 31.89 26.20
C LYS A 827 -1.38 32.75 25.64
N TYR A 828 -0.35 32.12 25.06
CA TYR A 828 0.78 32.84 24.47
C TYR A 828 0.42 33.59 23.18
N HIS A 829 -0.53 33.07 22.39
CA HIS A 829 -1.03 33.72 21.17
C HIS A 829 -1.54 35.14 21.45
N LYS A 830 -2.31 35.33 22.53
CA LYS A 830 -2.84 36.64 22.94
C LYS A 830 -1.75 37.66 23.28
N HIS A 831 -0.55 37.17 23.60
CA HIS A 831 0.60 38.01 23.86
C HIS A 831 1.32 38.41 22.56
N VAL A 832 1.34 37.52 21.56
CA VAL A 832 2.04 37.72 20.27
C VAL A 832 1.17 38.43 19.23
N SER A 833 -0.15 38.27 19.27
CA SER A 833 -1.06 38.80 18.26
C SER A 833 -2.47 39.08 18.81
N THR A 834 -3.13 40.10 18.24
CA THR A 834 -4.53 40.44 18.51
C THR A 834 -5.52 39.69 17.61
N CYS A 835 -5.04 39.04 16.55
CA CYS A 835 -5.91 38.28 15.65
C CYS A 835 -6.47 37.01 16.32
N PRO A 836 -7.68 36.58 15.95
CA PRO A 836 -8.23 35.32 16.45
C PRO A 836 -7.38 34.15 15.98
N ARG A 837 -7.15 33.20 16.89
CA ARG A 837 -6.40 31.97 16.60
C ARG A 837 -7.22 31.04 15.70
N THR A 838 -6.65 30.60 14.59
CA THR A 838 -7.18 29.63 13.64
C THR A 838 -6.52 28.27 13.84
N TYR A 839 -7.18 27.23 13.33
CA TYR A 839 -6.76 25.85 13.51
C TYR A 839 -6.80 25.14 12.15
N GLY A 840 -5.72 24.44 11.80
CA GLY A 840 -5.66 23.63 10.57
C GLY A 840 -5.68 24.42 9.26
N THR A 841 -5.53 25.75 9.31
CA THR A 841 -5.47 26.59 8.09
C THR A 841 -4.08 26.61 7.45
N PHE A 842 -3.05 26.24 8.20
CA PHE A 842 -1.63 26.29 7.78
C PHE A 842 -1.22 27.67 7.23
N ASP A 843 -1.76 28.72 7.83
CA ASP A 843 -1.52 30.11 7.46
C ASP A 843 -1.02 30.88 8.68
N PRO A 844 0.25 31.35 8.69
CA PRO A 844 0.84 31.94 9.87
C PRO A 844 0.51 33.44 10.01
N LEU A 845 -0.25 34.03 9.08
CA LEU A 845 -0.53 35.47 9.06
C LEU A 845 -1.21 35.98 10.34
N GLU A 846 -1.96 35.12 11.01
CA GLU A 846 -2.58 35.44 12.29
C GLU A 846 -1.58 35.82 13.39
N PHE A 847 -0.30 35.42 13.30
CA PHE A 847 0.71 35.75 14.29
C PHE A 847 1.29 37.16 14.11
N PHE A 848 0.92 37.87 13.04
CA PHE A 848 1.53 39.14 12.64
C PHE A 848 0.55 40.33 12.67
N CYS A 849 -0.54 40.23 13.43
CA CYS A 849 -1.44 41.36 13.67
C CYS A 849 -0.87 42.33 14.70
N VAL A 850 -1.32 43.59 14.66
CA VAL A 850 -0.78 44.66 15.52
C VAL A 850 -1.11 44.36 16.99
N VAL A 851 -0.12 44.44 17.86
CA VAL A 851 -0.27 44.35 19.32
C VAL A 851 -0.12 45.75 19.89
N ASP A 852 -1.07 46.21 20.71
CA ASP A 852 -0.97 47.49 21.40
C ASP A 852 -0.01 47.36 22.61
N GLY A 853 1.08 48.14 22.63
CA GLY A 853 1.97 48.27 23.80
C GLY A 853 3.47 48.15 23.50
N PRO A 854 4.36 48.49 24.46
CA PRO A 854 5.80 48.33 24.28
C PRO A 854 6.19 46.85 24.14
N PRO A 855 7.24 46.51 23.36
CA PRO A 855 7.70 45.14 23.19
C PRO A 855 8.16 44.57 24.53
N ASP A 856 7.99 43.26 24.69
CA ASP A 856 8.41 42.55 25.89
C ASP A 856 9.91 42.74 26.16
N PRO A 857 10.31 42.93 27.44
CA PRO A 857 11.72 43.03 27.80
C PRO A 857 12.45 41.71 27.45
N LEU A 858 13.69 41.81 26.96
CA LEU A 858 14.50 40.66 26.60
C LEU A 858 14.61 39.68 27.78
N GLN A 859 14.34 38.39 27.52
CA GLN A 859 14.48 37.34 28.54
C GLN A 859 15.91 37.29 29.09
N GLN A 860 16.04 37.47 30.41
CA GLN A 860 17.32 37.37 31.11
C GLN A 860 17.63 35.91 31.42
N PHE A 861 18.66 35.36 30.78
CA PHE A 861 19.16 34.03 31.07
C PHE A 861 20.24 34.07 32.16
N PRO A 862 20.29 33.11 33.10
CA PRO A 862 21.40 33.02 34.05
C PRO A 862 22.73 32.93 33.29
N MET A 863 23.66 33.82 33.60
CA MET A 863 24.98 33.82 32.98
C MET A 863 25.72 32.54 33.37
N SER A 864 26.17 31.77 32.38
CA SER A 864 27.15 30.71 32.63
C SER A 864 28.42 31.36 33.19
N PRO A 865 29.07 30.78 34.23
CA PRO A 865 30.33 31.32 34.74
C PRO A 865 31.35 31.42 33.60
N LYS A 866 31.88 32.62 33.36
CA LYS A 866 32.90 32.86 32.32
C LYS A 866 34.10 31.98 32.65
N LYS A 867 34.41 31.00 31.78
CA LYS A 867 35.70 30.30 31.87
C LYS A 867 36.82 31.31 31.60
N PRO A 868 37.91 31.32 32.39
CA PRO A 868 39.03 32.23 32.17
C PRO A 868 39.60 31.99 30.76
N LYS A 869 39.82 33.07 30.01
CA LYS A 869 40.49 33.01 28.71
C LYS A 869 41.95 32.56 28.95
N PRO A 870 42.46 31.51 28.30
CA PRO A 870 43.90 31.23 28.33
C PRO A 870 44.66 32.36 27.60
N PRO A 871 45.89 32.68 28.02
CA PRO A 871 46.69 33.73 27.40
C PRO A 871 47.04 33.33 25.97
N VAL A 872 46.98 34.32 25.07
CA VAL A 872 47.38 34.18 23.67
C VAL A 872 48.91 34.13 23.62
N LEU A 873 49.47 33.01 23.14
CA LEU A 873 50.88 32.93 22.77
C LEU A 873 51.03 33.29 21.28
N ILE A 874 51.98 34.18 21.03
CA ILE A 874 52.28 34.84 19.75
C ILE A 874 52.91 33.85 18.74
N LYS A 875 52.68 34.15 17.45
CA LYS A 875 53.16 33.51 16.22
C LYS A 875 54.68 33.24 16.21
N ASP A 876 55.10 32.18 15.52
CA ASP A 876 56.43 32.11 14.89
C ASP A 876 56.42 31.37 13.54
N ALA A 877 57.39 31.76 12.72
CA ALA A 877 57.42 31.75 11.25
C ALA A 877 57.81 30.42 10.57
N VAL A 878 57.48 30.35 9.28
CA VAL A 878 57.82 29.32 8.29
C VAL A 878 59.23 29.53 7.70
N GLN A 879 59.93 28.46 7.34
CA GLN A 879 60.99 28.49 6.31
C GLN A 879 60.73 27.44 5.20
N PRO A 880 61.04 27.73 3.91
CA PRO A 880 60.83 26.80 2.80
C PRO A 880 62.08 25.97 2.44
N ILE A 881 61.87 24.73 1.97
CA ILE A 881 62.89 23.85 1.37
C ILE A 881 62.65 23.78 -0.15
N GLN A 882 63.72 23.80 -0.93
CA GLN A 882 63.76 23.82 -2.39
C GLN A 882 64.01 22.40 -2.95
N TYR A 883 63.36 22.03 -4.07
CA TYR A 883 63.59 20.77 -4.80
C TYR A 883 63.85 21.02 -6.29
N ASN A 884 64.79 20.25 -6.87
CA ASN A 884 65.07 20.16 -8.31
C ASN A 884 64.57 18.80 -8.84
N TYR A 885 64.08 18.78 -10.09
CA TYR A 885 63.65 17.56 -10.78
C TYR A 885 64.42 17.33 -12.08
N VAL A 886 64.62 16.06 -12.43
CA VAL A 886 64.89 15.59 -13.81
C VAL A 886 64.18 14.26 -14.02
N TYR A 887 63.50 14.10 -15.16
CA TYR A 887 63.01 12.82 -15.68
C TYR A 887 63.28 12.74 -17.19
N ASP A 888 63.57 11.54 -17.68
CA ASP A 888 63.52 11.18 -19.11
C ASP A 888 62.99 9.74 -19.23
N TYR A 889 62.02 9.51 -20.12
CA TYR A 889 61.58 8.19 -20.58
C TYR A 889 61.34 8.24 -22.10
N THR A 890 61.66 7.16 -22.82
CA THR A 890 61.73 7.10 -24.29
C THR A 890 60.46 6.55 -24.95
N GLU A 891 60.23 6.91 -26.22
CA GLU A 891 59.02 6.65 -27.04
C GLU A 891 58.58 5.16 -27.13
N GLU A 892 59.48 4.20 -26.94
CA GLU A 892 59.12 2.76 -26.92
C GLU A 892 58.30 2.36 -25.68
N GLN A 893 58.37 3.13 -24.58
CA GLN A 893 57.58 2.89 -23.36
C GLN A 893 56.14 3.43 -23.47
N GLU A 894 55.89 4.39 -24.35
CA GLU A 894 54.54 4.93 -24.58
C GLU A 894 53.66 4.02 -25.46
N GLU A 895 54.27 3.27 -26.38
CA GLU A 895 53.52 2.45 -27.33
C GLU A 895 53.05 1.13 -26.71
N GLN A 896 53.80 0.59 -25.74
CA GLN A 896 53.37 -0.52 -24.89
C GLN A 896 52.20 -0.12 -23.97
N ALA A 897 52.23 1.10 -23.41
CA ALA A 897 51.19 1.62 -22.51
C ALA A 897 49.85 1.89 -23.23
N ARG A 898 49.87 2.28 -24.51
CA ARG A 898 48.65 2.47 -25.32
C ARG A 898 47.88 1.17 -25.56
N ASN A 899 48.58 0.05 -25.72
CA ASN A 899 47.93 -1.25 -25.93
C ASN A 899 47.34 -1.84 -24.63
N ASP A 900 47.91 -1.54 -23.47
CA ASP A 900 47.34 -1.94 -22.17
C ASP A 900 46.12 -1.08 -21.76
N MET A 901 46.04 0.18 -22.18
CA MET A 901 44.94 1.10 -21.86
C MET A 901 43.58 0.68 -22.47
N LEU A 902 43.59 -0.07 -23.59
CA LEU A 902 42.37 -0.59 -24.23
C LEU A 902 41.82 -1.86 -23.55
N ALA A 903 42.64 -2.59 -22.78
CA ALA A 903 42.20 -3.74 -21.97
C ALA A 903 41.87 -3.38 -20.51
N PHE A 904 42.36 -2.23 -20.02
CA PHE A 904 42.23 -1.77 -18.63
C PHE A 904 41.66 -0.34 -18.50
N GLY A 905 40.48 -0.09 -19.08
CA GLY A 905 39.74 1.17 -18.88
C GLY A 905 39.48 1.52 -17.40
N PRO A 906 39.14 2.79 -17.08
CA PRO A 906 39.16 3.32 -15.72
C PRO A 906 38.18 2.58 -14.80
N LYS A 907 38.72 1.96 -13.76
CA LYS A 907 37.93 1.42 -12.64
C LYS A 907 37.48 2.55 -11.71
N PRO A 908 36.33 2.42 -11.04
CA PRO A 908 35.86 3.39 -10.05
C PRO A 908 36.95 3.70 -9.02
N ILE A 909 37.14 4.98 -8.72
CA ILE A 909 38.08 5.42 -7.67
C ILE A 909 37.59 4.85 -6.33
N ASP A 910 38.40 4.00 -5.71
CA ASP A 910 38.17 3.53 -4.35
C ASP A 910 38.50 4.65 -3.37
N VAL A 911 37.45 5.39 -2.98
CA VAL A 911 37.53 6.53 -2.06
C VAL A 911 38.03 6.12 -0.67
N ALA A 912 38.02 4.82 -0.32
CA ALA A 912 38.58 4.31 0.94
C ALA A 912 40.12 4.25 0.95
N GLN A 913 40.76 4.39 -0.20
CA GLN A 913 42.23 4.41 -0.34
C GLN A 913 42.81 5.82 -0.45
N LEU A 914 41.97 6.86 -0.38
CA LEU A 914 42.43 8.24 -0.33
C LEU A 914 42.81 8.62 1.12
N PRO A 915 44.00 9.16 1.36
CA PRO A 915 44.47 9.49 2.70
C PRO A 915 43.57 10.55 3.37
N THR A 916 43.39 10.40 4.68
CA THR A 916 42.60 11.31 5.53
C THR A 916 43.17 12.73 5.52
N VAL A 917 42.26 13.71 5.63
CA VAL A 917 42.36 15.15 5.30
C VAL A 917 43.43 15.98 6.05
N GLU A 918 44.38 15.38 6.79
CA GLU A 918 45.38 16.15 7.56
C GLU A 918 46.66 16.54 6.79
N GLU A 919 46.88 16.09 5.55
CA GLU A 919 48.10 16.45 4.78
C GLU A 919 47.87 17.45 3.63
N ARG A 920 46.69 18.06 3.51
CA ARG A 920 46.35 18.96 2.38
C ARG A 920 46.02 20.41 2.73
N PHE A 921 46.61 20.94 3.80
CA PHE A 921 46.57 22.39 4.06
C PHE A 921 47.96 23.02 3.98
N SER A 922 48.43 23.26 2.76
CA SER A 922 49.23 24.45 2.45
C SER A 922 49.00 25.02 1.05
N ILE A 923 48.16 24.40 0.22
CA ILE A 923 47.80 24.95 -1.09
C ILE A 923 46.56 25.82 -0.87
N LYS A 924 46.74 27.14 -0.91
CA LYS A 924 45.62 28.04 -1.22
C LYS A 924 45.11 27.60 -2.60
N ASP A 925 43.83 27.29 -2.69
CA ASP A 925 43.16 27.01 -3.96
C ASP A 925 43.03 28.36 -4.69
N ASP A 926 43.98 28.63 -5.57
CA ASP A 926 44.18 29.86 -6.32
C ASP A 926 43.57 29.81 -7.72
N GLU A 927 42.49 29.04 -7.93
CA GLU A 927 41.74 29.02 -9.20
C GLU A 927 41.31 30.44 -9.66
N MET A 928 41.12 31.40 -8.74
CA MET A 928 40.80 32.79 -9.09
C MET A 928 42.04 33.61 -9.47
N LEU A 929 43.20 33.29 -8.90
CA LEU A 929 44.48 33.91 -9.27
C LEU A 929 44.99 33.33 -10.61
N ASP A 930 44.73 32.04 -10.84
CA ASP A 930 44.99 31.36 -12.12
C ASP A 930 44.06 31.89 -13.21
N LEU A 931 42.77 32.13 -12.90
CA LEU A 931 41.86 32.78 -13.85
C LEU A 931 42.24 34.24 -14.12
N GLU A 932 42.68 35.00 -13.10
CA GLU A 932 43.18 36.37 -13.27
C GLU A 932 44.49 36.41 -14.07
N ASN A 933 45.40 35.47 -13.82
CA ASN A 933 46.65 35.33 -14.58
C ASN A 933 46.41 34.84 -16.00
N ASP A 934 45.48 33.92 -16.22
CA ASP A 934 45.09 33.46 -17.56
C ASP A 934 44.39 34.56 -18.33
N LEU A 935 43.57 35.38 -17.67
CA LEU A 935 42.90 36.54 -18.27
C LEU A 935 43.90 37.66 -18.57
N ASP A 936 44.87 37.94 -17.69
CA ASP A 936 45.97 38.88 -17.95
C ASP A 936 46.88 38.36 -19.07
N THR A 937 47.15 37.06 -19.12
CA THR A 937 47.93 36.41 -20.19
C THR A 937 47.19 36.46 -21.52
N LEU A 938 45.87 36.22 -21.54
CA LEU A 938 45.01 36.34 -22.72
C LEU A 938 44.89 37.79 -23.18
N ASN A 939 44.76 38.76 -22.27
CA ASN A 939 44.74 40.18 -22.59
C ASN A 939 46.09 40.63 -23.17
N ARG A 940 47.21 40.18 -22.60
CA ARG A 940 48.55 40.44 -23.14
C ARG A 940 48.75 39.80 -24.51
N LEU A 941 48.25 38.58 -24.73
CA LEU A 941 48.28 37.92 -26.05
C LEU A 941 47.40 38.65 -27.07
N TYR A 942 46.21 39.08 -26.67
CA TYR A 942 45.29 39.86 -27.50
C TYR A 942 45.90 41.21 -27.91
N LEU A 943 46.55 41.91 -26.98
CA LEU A 943 47.26 43.17 -27.23
C LEU A 943 48.54 42.97 -28.08
N LYS A 944 49.23 41.83 -27.94
CA LYS A 944 50.39 41.48 -28.78
C LYS A 944 49.99 41.13 -30.22
N LEU A 945 48.79 40.57 -30.40
CA LEU A 945 48.23 40.21 -31.71
C LEU A 945 47.52 41.39 -32.38
N ASN A 946 47.08 42.39 -31.62
CA ASN A 946 46.42 43.61 -32.12
C ASN A 946 47.05 44.88 -31.50
N PRO A 947 48.26 45.27 -31.92
CA PRO A 947 48.99 46.39 -31.33
C PRO A 947 48.33 47.76 -31.53
N GLU A 948 47.34 47.87 -32.42
CA GLU A 948 46.59 49.11 -32.68
C GLU A 948 45.57 49.46 -31.57
N ASN A 949 45.34 48.53 -30.63
CA ASN A 949 44.46 48.73 -29.47
C ASN A 949 45.22 49.17 -28.20
N LEU A 950 46.54 49.42 -28.26
CA LEU A 950 47.32 49.87 -27.11
C LEU A 950 47.02 51.33 -26.73
N ASP A 951 46.76 52.19 -27.71
CA ASP A 951 46.57 53.63 -27.50
C ASP A 951 45.29 53.96 -26.70
N PHE A 952 44.30 53.06 -26.71
CA PHE A 952 43.03 53.25 -25.97
C PHE A 952 43.18 53.16 -24.44
N LEU A 953 44.22 52.47 -23.94
CA LEU A 953 44.43 52.28 -22.49
C LEU A 953 45.32 53.35 -21.83
N GLU A 954 46.06 54.14 -22.62
CA GLU A 954 46.79 55.30 -22.08
C GLU A 954 45.86 56.51 -21.88
N ASP A 955 44.79 56.62 -22.67
CA ASP A 955 43.78 57.68 -22.55
C ASP A 955 42.83 57.45 -21.34
N GLU A 956 42.41 56.21 -21.05
CA GLU A 956 41.54 55.91 -19.88
C GLU A 956 42.26 55.99 -18.52
N LYS A 957 43.60 55.99 -18.48
CA LYS A 957 44.37 56.17 -17.23
C LYS A 957 44.54 57.64 -16.82
N MET A 958 44.21 58.60 -17.69
CA MET A 958 44.25 60.03 -17.37
C MET A 958 42.90 60.63 -16.95
N GLU A 959 41.79 59.88 -17.00
CA GLU A 959 40.44 60.38 -16.68
C GLU A 959 39.81 59.88 -15.35
N MET A 960 40.55 59.15 -14.50
CA MET A 960 40.06 58.78 -13.15
C MET A 960 40.90 59.40 -12.02
N GLY A 961 41.13 60.70 -12.12
CA GLY A 961 41.45 61.57 -10.98
C GLY A 961 40.22 62.39 -10.62
N ASP A 962 39.91 62.43 -9.33
CA ASP A 962 38.89 63.25 -8.66
C ASP A 962 37.46 62.69 -8.69
N GLU A 963 37.06 62.04 -7.58
CA GLU A 963 35.85 62.43 -6.88
C GLU A 963 35.88 61.91 -5.42
N GLU A 964 35.66 62.86 -4.53
CA GLU A 964 35.70 62.81 -3.07
C GLU A 964 34.56 61.95 -2.50
N GLU A 965 34.83 61.17 -1.44
CA GLU A 965 33.79 60.88 -0.45
C GLU A 965 34.37 61.04 0.96
N ASP A 966 33.69 61.92 1.68
CA ASP A 966 34.04 62.49 2.97
C ASP A 966 34.12 61.46 4.11
N THR A 967 35.10 61.77 4.95
CA THR A 967 35.41 61.25 6.28
C THR A 967 34.27 61.35 7.29
N VAL A 968 34.07 60.28 8.08
CA VAL A 968 33.62 60.42 9.48
C VAL A 968 34.60 59.66 10.37
N GLU A 969 35.14 60.44 11.29
CA GLU A 969 36.19 60.17 12.27
C GLU A 969 35.76 59.09 13.29
N GLU A 970 36.68 58.16 13.60
CA GLU A 970 36.70 57.44 14.87
C GLU A 970 37.70 58.15 15.79
N GLU A 971 37.22 58.56 16.96
CA GLU A 971 38.01 59.13 18.05
C GLU A 971 39.06 58.14 18.56
N GLU A 972 40.26 58.70 18.79
CA GLU A 972 41.45 58.10 19.36
C GLU A 972 41.25 57.72 20.84
N ASP A 973 41.73 56.53 21.22
CA ASP A 973 42.20 56.27 22.59
C ASP A 973 43.74 56.25 22.54
N GLU A 974 44.33 57.23 23.24
CA GLU A 974 45.76 57.37 23.55
C GLU A 974 46.27 56.14 24.31
N ASP A 975 47.53 55.74 24.06
CA ASP A 975 48.55 55.81 25.12
C ASP A 975 49.95 55.30 24.70
N LEU A 976 50.93 56.13 25.07
CA LEU A 976 52.34 55.85 25.45
C LEU A 976 53.41 55.68 24.36
N GLU A 977 54.37 56.60 24.33
CA GLU A 977 55.71 56.37 24.90
C GLU A 977 56.53 57.69 24.92
N ASP A 978 56.90 58.12 26.14
CA ASP A 978 58.27 58.41 26.60
C ASP A 978 59.34 58.84 25.57
N GLU A 979 59.93 60.03 25.73
CA GLU A 979 61.24 60.24 26.40
C GLU A 979 61.88 61.63 26.10
N GLU A 980 62.46 62.20 27.16
CA GLU A 980 63.64 63.10 27.25
C GLU A 980 63.52 64.58 26.81
N GLU A 981 63.48 65.51 27.79
CA GLU A 981 64.61 66.32 28.33
C GLU A 981 64.89 67.58 27.47
N GLU A 982 65.08 68.81 27.94
CA GLU A 982 65.50 69.39 29.22
C GLU A 982 65.23 70.92 29.18
N VAL A 983 64.97 71.52 30.35
CA VAL A 983 65.43 72.85 30.83
C VAL A 983 64.90 74.15 30.17
N ASP A 984 64.05 74.90 30.89
CA ASP A 984 64.51 76.11 31.63
C ASP A 984 63.42 76.71 32.57
N MET A 985 63.84 76.99 33.81
CA MET A 985 63.24 77.76 34.94
C MET A 985 62.06 77.22 35.76
#